data_AF-A0AAV9GB56-F1
#
_entry.id   AF-A0AAV9GB56-F1
#
_cell.length_a   1.000
_cell.length_b   1.000
_cell.length_c   1.000
_cell.angle_alpha   90.00
_cell.angle_beta   90.00
_cell.angle_gamma   90.00
#
_symmetry.space_group_name_H-M   'P 1'
#
loop_
_entity.id
_entity.type
_entity.pdbx_description
1 polymer ?
#
loop_
_entity_poly.entity_id
_entity_poly.type
_entity_poly.pdbx_seq_one_letter_code
_entity_poly.pdbx_strand_id
1 'polypeptide(L)'
;MSVSTIKIYISTALEYLDSPYRTDDVEPTLAQAEARLPNISPDEAAPLIAQIADIRARLDNLVKPADARQITAAQGKIKQALAYIDSNRGDLNAGDKEYVEELFKMAVGFLDNITDEKKAERLKAPVLAEIERIRGQYGTAGGEVEETVVVEEVQPQRPPPMGGYYEAKRKVFWANDYLGTPGKEGQAEGEMVQAEDLIRGDASAEAEALRGEIEELRGRLAGMEMSGDRMKSGVAEGVEKLKGVFGGGWLGGRDERQGGYQEEYRAQQPEQQHREPPPIPAAAPSQSEQEAINRARRTIMQARSYIESRRTDPVESLLFDATNTLATVPDVHKAPLLSEIAQLRVDLETGVRAEETRQITSELDRRLQSIEQDIGDTYNFPYSVQSYKDRFARSDVSRVLTPELISSYEEKLQVLLDRQHGHLKTETLGQAESAVQKLRERLETNPFAGLRGYEANRADSDVKSLRYAAEREVNQLPAGDSDRLRLEADLADLQRKVDEYSSSWGTDELHNEARREWDTTTSTFTDWESETSDASHSQPLDEPNLPLTRLGIHRVKHYLFDDPTVQRTRDEHPTDPVITSLTTTATSLLDALASKLATAYTTLLAHAETLPAPIEDQHLRSKPTHLLTSAEKLFSQTRFHDAVVGRLKSLVAKWDSEIAAIQKARDDLCARLTAEGVARWPSLVSSVPFVTNFDPATAQPGEYVHLQSVYNRQRWDFGGEYGFSMRYSGVPIGGWYAEEVAAAMEHAAYVLKLRVDDHEAWDVVGVVLGKGEIKERRKRVVRYGSGYEEEVEEWVGVECLRVRVVGIRAGPVVVAPRV
;
A
#
# COMPACT_ATOMS: atom_id res chain seq x y z
N MET A 1 36.05 37.52 -6.57
CA MET A 1 34.95 36.52 -6.69
C MET A 1 33.85 36.93 -5.72
N SER A 2 32.58 36.78 -6.07
CA SER A 2 31.48 37.30 -5.25
C SER A 2 30.97 36.27 -4.24
N VAL A 3 30.56 36.76 -3.07
CA VAL A 3 29.80 36.01 -2.05
C VAL A 3 28.62 35.24 -2.65
N SER A 4 28.00 35.78 -3.72
CA SER A 4 26.90 35.12 -4.44
C SER A 4 27.29 33.76 -5.03
N THR A 5 28.50 33.58 -5.54
CA THR A 5 28.94 32.29 -6.10
C THR A 5 29.07 31.22 -5.00
N ILE A 6 29.58 31.57 -3.83
CA ILE A 6 29.69 30.65 -2.69
C ILE A 6 28.28 30.26 -2.19
N LYS A 7 27.36 31.23 -2.12
CA LYS A 7 25.96 30.98 -1.75
C LYS A 7 25.24 30.07 -2.75
N ILE A 8 25.53 30.14 -4.04
CA ILE A 8 24.99 29.20 -5.04
C ILE A 8 25.41 27.77 -4.69
N TYR A 9 26.71 27.52 -4.43
CA TYR A 9 27.17 26.19 -4.05
C TYR A 9 26.54 25.67 -2.75
N ILE A 10 26.41 26.54 -1.73
CA ILE A 10 25.75 26.17 -0.47
C ILE A 10 24.25 25.85 -0.71
N SER A 11 23.56 26.65 -1.52
CA SER A 11 22.15 26.40 -1.89
C SER A 11 21.99 25.10 -2.67
N THR A 12 22.88 24.81 -3.61
CA THR A 12 22.89 23.56 -4.37
C THR A 12 23.20 22.37 -3.47
N ALA A 13 24.11 22.51 -2.49
CA ALA A 13 24.39 21.46 -1.52
C ALA A 13 23.17 21.17 -0.62
N LEU A 14 22.38 22.19 -0.25
CA LEU A 14 21.11 22.02 0.46
C LEU A 14 20.08 21.29 -0.41
N GLU A 15 19.92 21.68 -1.67
CA GLU A 15 19.03 20.99 -2.62
C GLU A 15 19.40 19.52 -2.78
N TYR A 16 20.71 19.21 -2.81
CA TYR A 16 21.20 17.83 -2.89
C TYR A 16 21.02 17.07 -1.59
N LEU A 17 21.10 17.74 -0.44
CA LEU A 17 20.84 17.15 0.87
C LEU A 17 19.37 16.76 1.03
N ASP A 18 18.45 17.58 0.50
CA ASP A 18 17.01 17.30 0.50
C ASP A 18 16.62 16.23 -0.54
N SER A 19 17.51 15.94 -1.49
CA SER A 19 17.31 14.92 -2.52
C SER A 19 17.81 13.54 -2.06
N PRO A 20 16.94 12.52 -1.97
CA PRO A 20 17.33 11.18 -1.53
C PRO A 20 18.33 10.47 -2.47
N TYR A 21 18.53 11.00 -3.69
CA TYR A 21 19.38 10.38 -4.72
C TYR A 21 20.70 11.11 -4.95
N ARG A 22 20.92 12.27 -4.31
CA ARG A 22 22.06 13.15 -4.61
C ARG A 22 22.92 13.48 -3.39
N THR A 23 22.77 12.74 -2.31
CA THR A 23 23.53 12.93 -1.07
C THR A 23 25.05 12.81 -1.29
N ASP A 24 25.47 12.05 -2.29
CA ASP A 24 26.89 11.89 -2.67
C ASP A 24 27.49 13.13 -3.34
N ASP A 25 26.66 14.02 -3.89
CA ASP A 25 27.08 15.28 -4.52
C ASP A 25 27.24 16.42 -3.50
N VAL A 26 26.76 16.26 -2.25
CA VAL A 26 26.75 17.32 -1.22
C VAL A 26 28.17 17.71 -0.83
N GLU A 27 29.01 16.76 -0.42
CA GLU A 27 30.38 17.04 0.05
C GLU A 27 31.29 17.62 -1.04
N PRO A 28 31.31 17.12 -2.28
CA PRO A 28 32.03 17.78 -3.39
C PRO A 28 31.58 19.22 -3.62
N THR A 29 30.28 19.50 -3.47
CA THR A 29 29.70 20.84 -3.64
C THR A 29 30.11 21.77 -2.49
N LEU A 30 30.12 21.28 -1.25
CA LEU A 30 30.61 22.02 -0.09
C LEU A 30 32.12 22.29 -0.18
N ALA A 31 32.92 21.31 -0.62
CA ALA A 31 34.36 21.51 -0.83
C ALA A 31 34.65 22.60 -1.88
N GLN A 32 33.81 22.72 -2.91
CA GLN A 32 33.87 23.81 -3.88
C GLN A 32 33.51 25.17 -3.26
N ALA A 33 32.54 25.23 -2.34
CA ALA A 33 32.23 26.44 -1.58
C ALA A 33 33.42 26.85 -0.69
N GLU A 34 34.02 25.90 0.04
CA GLU A 34 35.14 26.14 0.95
C GLU A 34 36.40 26.64 0.25
N ALA A 35 36.77 26.03 -0.89
CA ALA A 35 37.93 26.43 -1.67
C ALA A 35 37.88 27.91 -2.13
N ARG A 36 36.69 28.51 -2.11
CA ARG A 36 36.47 29.91 -2.51
C ARG A 36 36.42 30.88 -1.34
N LEU A 37 36.25 30.41 -0.10
CA LEU A 37 36.22 31.24 1.12
C LEU A 37 37.45 32.15 1.29
N PRO A 38 38.69 31.76 0.95
CA PRO A 38 39.85 32.64 1.08
C PRO A 38 39.81 33.91 0.20
N ASN A 39 38.87 34.00 -0.75
CA ASN A 39 38.75 35.12 -1.69
C ASN A 39 37.75 36.21 -1.26
N ILE A 40 37.15 36.09 -0.08
CA ILE A 40 36.23 37.08 0.51
C ILE A 40 36.75 37.52 1.90
N SER A 41 36.17 38.58 2.46
CA SER A 41 36.60 39.05 3.79
C SER A 41 36.26 38.03 4.88
N PRO A 42 37.04 37.95 5.97
CA PRO A 42 36.75 37.05 7.09
C PRO A 42 35.35 37.23 7.69
N ASP A 43 34.88 38.48 7.77
CA ASP A 43 33.56 38.82 8.30
C ASP A 43 32.42 38.27 7.42
N GLU A 44 32.60 38.25 6.11
CA GLU A 44 31.66 37.64 5.16
C GLU A 44 31.77 36.11 5.10
N ALA A 45 32.97 35.56 5.38
CA ALA A 45 33.22 34.12 5.36
C ALA A 45 32.63 33.40 6.58
N ALA A 46 32.66 34.03 7.77
CA ALA A 46 32.18 33.44 9.03
C ALA A 46 30.77 32.83 8.95
N PRO A 47 29.71 33.53 8.47
CA PRO A 47 28.38 32.95 8.37
C PRO A 47 28.28 31.81 7.35
N LEU A 48 29.11 31.82 6.30
CA LEU A 48 29.13 30.75 5.28
C LEU A 48 29.83 29.49 5.82
N ILE A 49 30.90 29.65 6.61
CA ILE A 49 31.55 28.55 7.32
C ILE A 49 30.58 27.87 8.28
N ALA A 50 29.80 28.65 9.02
CA ALA A 50 28.78 28.11 9.92
C ALA A 50 27.70 27.31 9.16
N GLN A 51 27.26 27.79 7.99
CA GLN A 51 26.32 27.06 7.13
C GLN A 51 26.91 25.76 6.57
N ILE A 52 28.16 25.78 6.10
CA ILE A 52 28.85 24.57 5.61
C ILE A 52 28.97 23.53 6.74
N ALA A 53 29.30 23.97 7.96
CA ALA A 53 29.36 23.11 9.13
C ALA A 53 27.98 22.51 9.49
N ASP A 54 26.90 23.31 9.43
CA ASP A 54 25.53 22.82 9.65
C ASP A 54 25.12 21.77 8.60
N ILE A 55 25.39 22.02 7.31
CA ILE A 55 25.08 21.07 6.24
C ILE A 55 25.85 19.76 6.43
N ARG A 56 27.13 19.80 6.80
CA ARG A 56 27.91 18.59 7.11
C ARG A 56 27.37 17.84 8.31
N ALA A 57 26.93 18.54 9.36
CA ALA A 57 26.30 17.90 10.51
C ALA A 57 24.98 17.19 10.14
N ARG A 58 24.17 17.79 9.26
CA ARG A 58 22.97 17.15 8.71
C ARG A 58 23.32 15.96 7.83
N LEU A 59 24.30 16.12 6.93
CA LEU A 59 24.78 15.05 6.06
C LEU A 59 25.29 13.86 6.87
N ASP A 60 25.98 14.09 7.99
CA ASP A 60 26.46 13.01 8.85
C ASP A 60 25.29 12.21 9.49
N ASN A 61 24.21 12.88 9.86
CA ASN A 61 23.03 12.22 10.43
C ASN A 61 22.09 11.58 9.39
N LEU A 62 22.21 11.96 8.12
CA LEU A 62 21.34 11.44 7.07
C LEU A 62 21.71 9.99 6.69
N VAL A 63 20.71 9.12 6.68
CA VAL A 63 20.85 7.72 6.25
C VAL A 63 20.41 7.63 4.80
N LYS A 64 21.26 7.06 3.94
CA LYS A 64 20.92 6.87 2.53
C LYS A 64 19.69 5.98 2.40
N PRO A 65 18.78 6.21 1.43
CA PRO A 65 17.60 5.37 1.24
C PRO A 65 17.93 3.89 1.02
N ALA A 66 19.05 3.59 0.37
CA ALA A 66 19.52 2.22 0.18
C ALA A 66 19.84 1.54 1.53
N ASP A 67 20.60 2.21 2.40
CA ASP A 67 20.96 1.69 3.71
C ASP A 67 19.76 1.64 4.66
N ALA A 68 18.85 2.64 4.58
CA ALA A 68 17.60 2.64 5.33
C ALA A 68 16.71 1.43 4.98
N ARG A 69 16.69 1.02 3.69
CA ARG A 69 16.01 -0.21 3.28
C ARG A 69 16.65 -1.46 3.89
N GLN A 70 17.99 -1.52 3.99
CA GLN A 70 18.68 -2.64 4.63
C GLN A 70 18.35 -2.72 6.13
N ILE A 71 18.37 -1.58 6.84
CA ILE A 71 17.98 -1.51 8.26
C ILE A 71 16.53 -1.96 8.45
N THR A 72 15.61 -1.48 7.60
CA THR A 72 14.20 -1.87 7.66
C THR A 72 13.99 -3.36 7.39
N ALA A 73 14.72 -3.93 6.41
CA ALA A 73 14.67 -5.35 6.12
C ALA A 73 15.19 -6.20 7.29
N ALA A 74 16.30 -5.78 7.91
CA ALA A 74 16.84 -6.42 9.12
C ALA A 74 15.84 -6.38 10.28
N GLN A 75 15.24 -5.22 10.56
CA GLN A 75 14.18 -5.07 11.57
C GLN A 75 12.95 -5.94 11.26
N GLY A 76 12.60 -6.10 9.98
CA GLY A 76 11.54 -7.02 9.54
C GLY A 76 11.81 -8.47 9.93
N LYS A 77 13.07 -8.92 9.80
CA LYS A 77 13.50 -10.26 10.24
C LYS A 77 13.48 -10.43 11.76
N ILE A 78 13.89 -9.40 12.51
CA ILE A 78 13.78 -9.40 13.97
C ILE A 78 12.30 -9.53 14.42
N LYS A 79 11.39 -8.80 13.77
CA LYS A 79 9.94 -8.92 14.05
C LYS A 79 9.39 -10.31 13.75
N GLN A 80 9.83 -10.94 12.65
CA GLN A 80 9.46 -12.33 12.32
C GLN A 80 9.94 -13.30 13.41
N ALA A 81 11.17 -13.10 13.92
CA ALA A 81 11.71 -13.91 15.00
C ALA A 81 10.88 -13.74 16.28
N LEU A 82 10.60 -12.50 16.71
CA LEU A 82 9.77 -12.23 17.89
C LEU A 82 8.37 -12.85 17.77
N ALA A 83 7.70 -12.68 16.62
CA ALA A 83 6.37 -13.27 16.41
C ALA A 83 6.40 -14.80 16.49
N TYR A 84 7.47 -15.44 16.00
CA TYR A 84 7.66 -16.88 16.12
C TYR A 84 7.86 -17.29 17.58
N ILE A 85 8.69 -16.57 18.34
CA ILE A 85 8.91 -16.79 19.77
C ILE A 85 7.59 -16.70 20.54
N ASP A 86 6.82 -15.64 20.31
CA ASP A 86 5.53 -15.40 20.96
C ASP A 86 4.51 -16.50 20.63
N SER A 87 4.45 -16.95 19.37
CA SER A 87 3.54 -18.02 18.94
C SER A 87 3.82 -19.36 19.63
N ASN A 88 5.06 -19.57 20.07
CA ASN A 88 5.51 -20.74 20.83
C ASN A 88 5.57 -20.47 22.35
N ARG A 89 5.00 -19.33 22.81
CA ARG A 89 4.96 -18.91 24.22
C ARG A 89 6.35 -18.86 24.89
N GLY A 90 7.40 -18.61 24.11
CA GLY A 90 8.79 -18.60 24.59
C GLY A 90 9.41 -19.99 24.84
N ASP A 91 8.64 -21.08 24.72
CA ASP A 91 9.11 -22.44 25.00
C ASP A 91 9.61 -23.12 23.72
N LEU A 92 10.76 -22.65 23.23
CA LEU A 92 11.34 -23.07 21.96
C LEU A 92 12.09 -24.39 22.11
N ASN A 93 11.76 -25.37 21.28
CA ASN A 93 12.59 -26.57 21.15
C ASN A 93 13.89 -26.25 20.36
N ALA A 94 14.78 -27.24 20.20
CA ALA A 94 16.06 -27.03 19.53
C ALA A 94 15.92 -26.57 18.06
N GLY A 95 14.95 -27.11 17.32
CA GLY A 95 14.68 -26.72 15.93
C GLY A 95 14.08 -25.31 15.82
N ASP A 96 13.22 -24.94 16.78
CA ASP A 96 12.66 -23.59 16.86
C ASP A 96 13.75 -22.54 17.11
N LYS A 97 14.72 -22.86 17.98
CA LYS A 97 15.88 -21.99 18.22
C LYS A 97 16.74 -21.84 16.98
N GLU A 98 16.97 -22.91 16.23
CA GLU A 98 17.70 -22.87 14.96
C GLU A 98 16.99 -21.98 13.93
N TYR A 99 15.66 -22.06 13.84
CA TYR A 99 14.88 -21.19 12.95
C TYR A 99 14.99 -19.71 13.32
N VAL A 100 14.90 -19.38 14.62
CA VAL A 100 15.08 -18.01 15.11
C VAL A 100 16.49 -17.49 14.80
N GLU A 101 17.52 -18.30 14.99
CA GLU A 101 18.90 -17.93 14.67
C GLU A 101 19.12 -17.71 13.16
N GLU A 102 18.49 -18.50 12.29
CA GLU A 102 18.54 -18.25 10.84
C GLU A 102 17.85 -16.92 10.45
N LEU A 103 16.78 -16.51 11.14
CA LEU A 103 16.19 -15.18 10.98
C LEU A 103 17.15 -14.06 11.38
N PHE A 104 17.87 -14.21 12.50
CA PHE A 104 18.89 -13.24 12.91
C PHE A 104 20.08 -13.19 11.97
N LYS A 105 20.55 -14.33 11.46
CA LYS A 105 21.60 -14.39 10.45
C LYS A 105 21.21 -13.66 9.16
N MET A 106 19.96 -13.81 8.71
CA MET A 106 19.44 -13.02 7.59
C MET A 106 19.39 -11.52 7.92
N ALA A 107 19.00 -11.14 9.13
CA ALA A 107 19.01 -9.74 9.55
C ALA A 107 20.42 -9.13 9.49
N VAL A 108 21.43 -9.84 10.01
CA VAL A 108 22.84 -9.47 9.91
C VAL A 108 23.29 -9.38 8.45
N GLY A 109 22.87 -10.31 7.59
CA GLY A 109 23.16 -10.27 6.16
C GLY A 109 22.65 -9.02 5.45
N PHE A 110 21.49 -8.47 5.84
CA PHE A 110 21.03 -7.17 5.33
C PHE A 110 21.91 -6.02 5.84
N LEU A 111 22.26 -6.03 7.13
CA LEU A 111 23.12 -5.02 7.73
C LEU A 111 24.50 -4.96 7.05
N ASP A 112 25.05 -6.11 6.63
CA ASP A 112 26.32 -6.17 5.91
C ASP A 112 26.29 -5.53 4.51
N ASN A 113 25.10 -5.29 3.96
CA ASN A 113 24.92 -4.57 2.69
C ASN A 113 24.77 -3.05 2.86
N ILE A 114 24.99 -2.49 4.05
CA ILE A 114 25.05 -1.03 4.25
C ILE A 114 26.29 -0.49 3.53
N THR A 115 26.06 0.43 2.60
CA THR A 115 27.06 0.94 1.66
C THR A 115 27.89 2.10 2.21
N ASP A 116 27.37 2.85 3.18
CA ASP A 116 28.13 3.91 3.85
C ASP A 116 29.08 3.33 4.92
N GLU A 117 30.30 2.97 4.51
CA GLU A 117 31.33 2.38 5.38
C GLU A 117 31.61 3.21 6.65
N LYS A 118 31.53 4.55 6.55
CA LYS A 118 31.83 5.44 7.68
C LYS A 118 30.74 5.38 8.76
N LYS A 119 29.50 5.11 8.35
CA LYS A 119 28.34 5.07 9.24
C LYS A 119 27.88 3.66 9.56
N ALA A 120 28.38 2.66 8.85
CA ALA A 120 27.96 1.26 8.98
C ALA A 120 27.93 0.80 10.44
N GLU A 121 29.03 0.94 11.18
CA GLU A 121 29.09 0.54 12.60
C GLU A 121 28.02 1.23 13.46
N ARG A 122 27.85 2.55 13.29
CA ARG A 122 26.86 3.33 14.04
C ARG A 122 25.43 2.90 13.71
N LEU A 123 25.15 2.57 12.45
CA LEU A 123 23.83 2.15 11.99
C LEU A 123 23.50 0.69 12.35
N LYS A 124 24.52 -0.19 12.38
CA LYS A 124 24.38 -1.60 12.75
C LYS A 124 24.18 -1.79 14.25
N ALA A 125 24.91 -1.04 15.07
CA ALA A 125 24.97 -1.20 16.52
C ALA A 125 23.60 -1.36 17.22
N PRO A 126 22.59 -0.49 17.00
CA PRO A 126 21.30 -0.65 17.67
C PRO A 126 20.55 -1.93 17.26
N VAL A 127 20.65 -2.34 15.99
CA VAL A 127 19.99 -3.56 15.49
C VAL A 127 20.66 -4.82 16.04
N LEU A 128 22.00 -4.81 16.12
CA LEU A 128 22.77 -5.91 16.72
C LEU A 128 22.52 -6.02 18.23
N ALA A 129 22.46 -4.89 18.94
CA ALA A 129 22.12 -4.88 20.37
C ALA A 129 20.72 -5.47 20.63
N GLU A 130 19.75 -5.19 19.77
CA GLU A 130 18.40 -5.77 19.86
C GLU A 130 18.42 -7.29 19.64
N ILE A 131 19.19 -7.78 18.66
CA ILE A 131 19.38 -9.23 18.45
C ILE A 131 19.96 -9.90 19.69
N GLU A 132 21.03 -9.33 20.27
CA GLU A 132 21.66 -9.87 21.48
C GLU A 132 20.73 -9.82 22.71
N ARG A 133 19.94 -8.75 22.85
CA ARG A 133 18.91 -8.64 23.88
C ARG A 133 17.90 -9.78 23.78
N ILE A 134 17.41 -10.07 22.57
CA ILE A 134 16.42 -11.15 22.35
C ILE A 134 17.05 -12.52 22.58
N ARG A 135 18.30 -12.75 22.11
CA ARG A 135 19.08 -13.96 22.43
C ARG A 135 19.18 -14.21 23.93
N GLY A 136 19.41 -13.15 24.71
CA GLY A 136 19.42 -13.21 26.17
C GLY A 136 18.11 -13.70 26.78
N GLN A 137 16.96 -13.39 26.15
CA GLN A 137 15.63 -13.72 26.67
C GLN A 137 15.22 -15.18 26.45
N TYR A 138 15.61 -15.81 25.34
CA TYR A 138 15.27 -17.23 25.07
C TYR A 138 16.45 -18.20 25.24
N GLY A 139 17.67 -17.69 25.43
CA GLY A 139 18.90 -18.47 25.56
C GLY A 139 19.33 -18.82 27.00
N THR A 140 18.83 -18.13 28.02
CA THR A 140 19.31 -18.23 29.42
C THR A 140 18.49 -19.13 30.34
N ALA A 141 17.84 -20.18 29.82
CA ALA A 141 17.15 -21.17 30.67
C ALA A 141 18.11 -22.16 31.40
N GLY A 142 19.36 -21.79 31.71
CA GLY A 142 20.33 -22.75 32.28
C GLY A 142 21.58 -22.23 33.00
N GLY A 143 21.67 -20.97 33.42
CA GLY A 143 22.84 -20.47 34.15
C GLY A 143 22.49 -19.43 35.19
N GLU A 144 22.80 -19.70 36.46
CA GLU A 144 22.74 -18.74 37.58
C GLU A 144 23.62 -17.52 37.25
N VAL A 145 23.04 -16.31 37.27
CA VAL A 145 23.76 -15.05 37.20
C VAL A 145 23.43 -14.24 38.46
N GLU A 146 24.45 -13.91 39.24
CA GLU A 146 24.41 -12.93 40.33
C GLU A 146 24.14 -11.54 39.73
N GLU A 147 22.97 -10.96 40.05
CA GLU A 147 22.56 -9.65 39.55
C GLU A 147 22.70 -8.58 40.63
N THR A 148 23.44 -7.51 40.29
CA THR A 148 23.64 -6.32 41.12
C THR A 148 22.48 -5.36 40.89
N VAL A 149 21.64 -5.19 41.92
CA VAL A 149 20.41 -4.40 41.86
C VAL A 149 20.71 -2.89 41.96
N VAL A 150 20.40 -2.15 40.90
CA VAL A 150 20.17 -0.69 40.94
C VAL A 150 18.66 -0.49 41.06
N VAL A 151 18.23 0.15 42.14
CA VAL A 151 16.82 0.47 42.41
C VAL A 151 16.42 1.68 41.56
N GLU A 152 15.62 1.45 40.52
CA GLU A 152 14.94 2.50 39.77
C GLU A 152 13.47 2.58 40.20
N GLU A 153 13.01 3.80 40.44
CA GLU A 153 11.71 4.15 41.01
C GLU A 153 10.58 3.84 40.01
N VAL A 154 9.83 2.76 40.26
CA VAL A 154 8.75 2.28 39.37
C VAL A 154 7.63 3.32 39.30
N GLN A 155 7.51 4.00 38.16
CA GLN A 155 6.34 4.81 37.85
C GLN A 155 5.10 3.92 37.60
N PRO A 156 3.90 4.37 37.99
CA PRO A 156 2.67 3.61 37.80
C PRO A 156 2.42 3.33 36.31
N GLN A 157 2.38 2.04 35.94
CA GLN A 157 2.09 1.62 34.57
C GLN A 157 0.67 2.06 34.17
N ARG A 158 0.58 2.80 33.07
CA ARG A 158 -0.70 3.15 32.43
C ARG A 158 -1.30 1.91 31.73
N PRO A 159 -2.62 1.82 31.62
CA PRO A 159 -3.29 0.68 30.98
C PRO A 159 -2.94 0.57 29.49
N PRO A 160 -2.92 -0.65 28.92
CA PRO A 160 -2.73 -0.86 27.48
C PRO A 160 -3.89 -0.28 26.66
N PRO A 161 -3.67 0.06 25.36
CA PRO A 161 -4.68 0.66 24.51
C PRO A 161 -5.89 -0.26 24.28
N MET A 162 -7.08 0.34 24.20
CA MET A 162 -8.34 -0.36 23.92
C MET A 162 -8.45 -0.74 22.44
N GLY A 163 -9.35 -1.68 22.11
CA GLY A 163 -9.49 -2.25 20.77
C GLY A 163 -9.72 -1.23 19.63
N GLY A 164 -10.27 -0.05 19.91
CA GLY A 164 -10.50 1.01 18.91
C GLY A 164 -9.23 1.74 18.47
N TYR A 165 -8.11 1.61 19.18
CA TYR A 165 -6.88 2.37 18.93
C TYR A 165 -6.29 2.15 17.54
N TYR A 166 -6.19 0.90 17.07
CA TYR A 166 -5.57 0.60 15.77
C TYR A 166 -6.42 1.10 14.60
N GLU A 167 -7.73 1.07 14.74
CA GLU A 167 -8.64 1.62 13.73
C GLU A 167 -8.55 3.15 13.71
N ALA A 168 -8.50 3.79 14.89
CA ALA A 168 -8.27 5.23 14.99
C ALA A 168 -6.94 5.64 14.35
N LYS A 169 -5.87 4.87 14.55
CA LYS A 169 -4.57 5.14 13.92
C LYS A 169 -4.64 5.08 12.39
N ARG A 170 -5.40 4.15 11.85
CA ARG A 170 -5.66 4.06 10.40
C ARG A 170 -6.46 5.27 9.89
N LYS A 171 -7.39 5.80 10.69
CA LYS A 171 -8.14 7.02 10.39
C LYS A 171 -7.25 8.27 10.36
N VAL A 172 -6.36 8.42 11.34
CA VAL A 172 -5.34 9.51 11.35
C VAL A 172 -4.42 9.45 10.13
N PHE A 173 -4.02 8.24 9.70
CA PHE A 173 -3.25 8.06 8.47
C PHE A 173 -3.96 8.61 7.23
N TRP A 174 -5.25 8.26 7.02
CA TRP A 174 -6.02 8.77 5.88
C TRP A 174 -6.29 10.27 5.95
N ALA A 175 -6.54 10.80 7.14
CA ALA A 175 -6.68 12.24 7.33
C ALA A 175 -5.42 13.00 6.85
N ASN A 176 -4.23 12.49 7.19
CA ASN A 176 -2.98 13.09 6.75
C ASN A 176 -2.77 12.99 5.23
N ASP A 177 -3.13 11.86 4.61
CA ASP A 177 -3.06 11.66 3.15
C ASP A 177 -4.02 12.62 2.40
N TYR A 178 -5.24 12.80 2.91
CA TYR A 178 -6.21 13.73 2.35
C TYR A 178 -5.78 15.19 2.47
N LEU A 179 -5.10 15.58 3.56
CA LEU A 179 -4.49 16.92 3.66
C LEU A 179 -3.36 17.13 2.64
N GLY A 180 -2.77 16.07 2.09
CA GLY A 180 -1.81 16.16 0.98
C GLY A 180 -2.44 16.31 -0.40
N THR A 181 -3.77 16.13 -0.52
CA THR A 181 -4.47 16.09 -1.81
C THR A 181 -5.39 17.32 -1.96
N PRO A 182 -5.16 18.22 -2.94
CA PRO A 182 -5.99 19.41 -3.13
C PRO A 182 -7.49 19.07 -3.30
N GLY A 183 -8.35 19.75 -2.54
CA GLY A 183 -9.82 19.58 -2.64
C GLY A 183 -10.42 18.45 -1.78
N LYS A 184 -9.63 17.80 -0.92
CA LYS A 184 -10.08 16.74 0.00
C LYS A 184 -10.07 17.14 1.47
N GLU A 185 -9.98 18.43 1.77
CA GLU A 185 -9.88 18.98 3.12
C GLU A 185 -11.06 18.55 4.01
N GLY A 186 -12.28 18.53 3.45
CA GLY A 186 -13.47 18.06 4.16
C GLY A 186 -13.48 16.55 4.47
N GLN A 187 -12.77 15.73 3.67
CA GLN A 187 -12.61 14.30 3.95
C GLN A 187 -11.61 14.08 5.09
N ALA A 188 -10.56 14.90 5.16
CA ALA A 188 -9.59 14.84 6.26
C ALA A 188 -10.23 15.11 7.62
N GLU A 189 -11.07 16.15 7.73
CA GLU A 189 -11.80 16.45 8.96
C GLU A 189 -12.72 15.29 9.38
N GLY A 190 -13.42 14.67 8.43
CA GLY A 190 -14.28 13.52 8.69
C GLY A 190 -13.53 12.32 9.27
N GLU A 191 -12.32 12.02 8.78
CA GLU A 191 -11.49 10.93 9.30
C GLU A 191 -10.91 11.27 10.69
N MET A 192 -10.53 12.52 10.96
CA MET A 192 -10.07 12.96 12.29
C MET A 192 -11.15 12.81 13.37
N VAL A 193 -12.39 13.21 13.07
CA VAL A 193 -13.53 13.06 14.00
C VAL A 193 -13.80 11.58 14.32
N GLN A 194 -13.76 10.71 13.30
CA GLN A 194 -13.92 9.27 13.51
C GLN A 194 -12.78 8.67 14.36
N ALA A 195 -11.54 9.14 14.17
CA ALA A 195 -10.40 8.72 14.97
C ALA A 195 -10.58 9.09 16.46
N GLU A 196 -11.04 10.31 16.76
CA GLU A 196 -11.30 10.75 18.13
C GLU A 196 -12.40 9.95 18.81
N ASP A 197 -13.47 9.62 18.07
CA ASP A 197 -14.59 8.81 18.58
C ASP A 197 -14.13 7.40 18.95
N LEU A 198 -13.24 6.80 18.16
CA LEU A 198 -12.70 5.46 18.39
C LEU A 198 -11.77 5.37 19.61
N ILE A 199 -11.10 6.47 19.99
CA ILE A 199 -10.23 6.55 21.18
C ILE A 199 -10.87 7.30 22.36
N ARG A 200 -12.17 7.56 22.29
CA ARG A 200 -12.91 8.24 23.35
C ARG A 200 -12.96 7.37 24.61
N GLY A 201 -12.34 7.84 25.68
CA GLY A 201 -12.26 7.13 26.97
C GLY A 201 -11.05 6.22 27.13
N ASP A 202 -10.16 6.15 26.13
CA ASP A 202 -8.88 5.45 26.24
C ASP A 202 -7.85 6.32 26.98
N ALA A 203 -7.32 5.82 28.10
CA ALA A 203 -6.35 6.51 28.96
C ALA A 203 -4.91 5.99 28.76
N SER A 204 -4.68 5.13 27.76
CA SER A 204 -3.34 4.69 27.39
C SER A 204 -2.48 5.85 26.89
N ALA A 205 -1.16 5.71 27.03
CA ALA A 205 -0.22 6.71 26.55
C ALA A 205 -0.28 6.84 25.02
N GLU A 206 -0.57 5.74 24.34
CA GLU A 206 -0.73 5.65 22.90
C GLU A 206 -1.95 6.43 22.40
N ALA A 207 -3.10 6.32 23.07
CA ALA A 207 -4.28 7.11 22.74
C ALA A 207 -4.06 8.61 22.97
N GLU A 208 -3.29 8.99 24.00
CA GLU A 208 -2.93 10.39 24.26
C GLU A 208 -1.99 10.95 23.17
N ALA A 209 -0.99 10.17 22.74
CA ALA A 209 -0.12 10.54 21.62
C ALA A 209 -0.94 10.72 20.32
N LEU A 210 -1.89 9.82 20.05
CA LEU A 210 -2.72 9.89 18.85
C LEU A 210 -3.66 11.11 18.85
N ARG A 211 -4.16 11.54 20.02
CA ARG A 211 -4.88 12.83 20.14
C ARG A 211 -3.99 14.01 19.80
N GLY A 212 -2.71 13.96 20.19
CA GLY A 212 -1.72 14.96 19.80
C GLY A 212 -1.53 15.05 18.29
N GLU A 213 -1.45 13.90 17.59
CA GLU A 213 -1.36 13.85 16.12
C GLU A 213 -2.61 14.45 15.46
N ILE A 214 -3.82 14.15 15.97
CA ILE A 214 -5.09 14.70 15.45
C ILE A 214 -5.10 16.23 15.59
N GLU A 215 -4.66 16.78 16.71
CA GLU A 215 -4.61 18.22 16.94
C GLU A 215 -3.61 18.93 16.01
N GLU A 216 -2.47 18.29 15.73
CA GLU A 216 -1.48 18.80 14.76
C GLU A 216 -2.08 18.86 13.34
N LEU A 217 -2.80 17.81 12.92
CA LEU A 217 -3.47 17.77 11.62
C LEU A 217 -4.57 18.84 11.51
N ARG A 218 -5.34 19.09 12.57
CA ARG A 218 -6.29 20.22 12.62
C ARG A 218 -5.60 21.57 12.51
N GLY A 219 -4.45 21.74 13.15
CA GLY A 219 -3.62 22.94 13.00
C GLY A 219 -3.19 23.18 11.55
N ARG A 220 -2.79 22.12 10.84
CA ARG A 220 -2.44 22.17 9.41
C ARG A 220 -3.65 22.52 8.53
N LEU A 221 -4.80 21.91 8.79
CA LEU A 221 -6.05 22.17 8.07
C LEU A 221 -6.48 23.64 8.21
N ALA A 222 -6.47 24.17 9.43
CA ALA A 222 -6.78 25.58 9.69
C ALA A 222 -5.81 26.55 8.98
N GLY A 223 -4.53 26.16 8.88
CA GLY A 223 -3.54 26.92 8.10
C GLY A 223 -3.84 26.97 6.60
N MET A 224 -4.40 25.90 6.04
CA MET A 224 -4.79 25.83 4.62
C MET A 224 -6.03 26.68 4.32
N GLU A 225 -7.03 26.67 5.20
CA GLU A 225 -8.24 27.50 5.04
C GLU A 225 -7.91 29.01 5.05
N MET A 226 -7.00 29.43 5.95
CA MET A 226 -6.52 30.81 6.01
C MET A 226 -5.74 31.24 4.75
N SER A 227 -5.07 30.31 4.07
CA SER A 227 -4.39 30.55 2.79
C SER A 227 -5.39 30.68 1.63
N GLY A 228 -6.43 29.84 1.64
CA GLY A 228 -7.52 29.86 0.66
C GLY A 228 -8.30 31.19 0.66
N ASP A 229 -8.59 31.73 1.84
CA ASP A 229 -9.29 33.02 1.97
C ASP A 229 -8.40 34.21 1.55
N ARG A 230 -7.09 34.15 1.76
CA ARG A 230 -6.16 35.16 1.21
C ARG A 230 -6.12 35.11 -0.32
N MET A 231 -6.12 33.93 -0.95
CA MET A 231 -6.20 33.81 -2.40
C MET A 231 -7.54 34.30 -2.96
N LYS A 232 -8.67 33.97 -2.31
CA LYS A 232 -9.99 34.46 -2.75
C LYS A 232 -10.12 35.98 -2.64
N SER A 233 -9.53 36.60 -1.61
CA SER A 233 -9.50 38.07 -1.50
C SER A 233 -8.60 38.74 -2.56
N GLY A 234 -7.44 38.15 -2.87
CA GLY A 234 -6.54 38.66 -3.91
C GLY A 234 -7.05 38.48 -5.34
N VAL A 235 -7.83 37.42 -5.60
CA VAL A 235 -8.49 37.20 -6.91
C VAL A 235 -9.67 38.15 -7.09
N ALA A 236 -10.43 38.45 -6.03
CA ALA A 236 -11.50 39.46 -6.10
C ALA A 236 -10.95 40.87 -6.41
N GLU A 237 -9.82 41.25 -5.80
CA GLU A 237 -9.14 42.53 -6.05
C GLU A 237 -8.43 42.58 -7.42
N GLY A 238 -7.99 41.43 -7.95
CA GLY A 238 -7.43 41.29 -9.30
C GLY A 238 -8.46 41.28 -10.43
N VAL A 239 -9.65 40.70 -10.19
CA VAL A 239 -10.74 40.63 -11.19
C VAL A 239 -11.43 42.00 -11.35
N GLU A 240 -11.41 42.86 -10.34
CA GLU A 240 -11.94 44.23 -10.47
C GLU A 240 -10.98 45.18 -11.21
N LYS A 241 -9.65 44.95 -11.13
CA LYS A 241 -8.64 45.67 -11.94
C LYS A 241 -8.60 45.24 -13.41
N LEU A 242 -9.00 44.02 -13.75
CA LEU A 242 -8.98 43.51 -15.13
C LEU A 242 -10.24 43.82 -15.94
N LYS A 243 -11.34 44.23 -15.29
CA LYS A 243 -12.56 44.69 -16.00
C LYS A 243 -12.44 46.08 -16.65
N GLY A 244 -11.35 46.81 -16.41
CA GLY A 244 -11.11 48.13 -17.00
C GLY A 244 -10.23 48.16 -18.27
N VAL A 245 -9.63 47.04 -18.69
CA VAL A 245 -8.53 47.07 -19.69
C VAL A 245 -8.80 46.25 -20.96
N PHE A 246 -9.80 45.37 -20.98
CA PHE A 246 -10.13 44.57 -22.18
C PHE A 246 -11.63 44.59 -22.49
N GLY A 247 -12.10 45.75 -22.96
CA GLY A 247 -13.42 45.92 -23.57
C GLY A 247 -13.27 46.44 -25.00
N GLY A 248 -12.89 45.56 -25.92
CA GLY A 248 -12.72 45.89 -27.33
C GLY A 248 -12.83 44.64 -28.20
N GLY A 249 -14.07 44.16 -28.38
CA GLY A 249 -14.38 43.03 -29.24
C GLY A 249 -14.09 43.34 -30.70
N TRP A 250 -13.34 42.43 -31.33
CA TRP A 250 -13.15 42.37 -32.78
C TRP A 250 -13.55 40.97 -33.22
N LEU A 251 -14.73 40.84 -33.84
CA LEU A 251 -15.07 39.88 -34.90
C LEU A 251 -16.56 39.97 -35.23
N GLY A 252 -16.84 40.09 -36.53
CA GLY A 252 -18.11 39.68 -37.14
C GLY A 252 -18.91 40.81 -37.79
N GLY A 253 -18.94 40.85 -39.12
CA GLY A 253 -19.91 41.67 -39.84
C GLY A 253 -19.59 41.93 -41.31
N ARG A 254 -19.67 40.87 -42.12
CA ARG A 254 -19.87 40.95 -43.57
C ARG A 254 -21.32 41.43 -43.81
N ASP A 255 -21.54 42.52 -44.53
CA ASP A 255 -22.61 42.66 -45.54
C ASP A 255 -22.69 44.06 -46.17
N GLU A 256 -22.82 44.03 -47.50
CA GLU A 256 -23.57 44.90 -48.41
C GLU A 256 -23.66 46.42 -48.18
N ARG A 257 -23.18 47.18 -49.18
CA ARG A 257 -23.69 48.47 -49.73
C ARG A 257 -22.84 48.83 -50.96
N GLN A 258 -23.32 48.73 -52.20
CA GLN A 258 -24.13 49.73 -52.93
C GLN A 258 -23.75 51.20 -52.70
N GLY A 259 -23.35 51.87 -53.79
CA GLY A 259 -23.03 53.29 -53.91
C GLY A 259 -21.67 53.44 -54.62
N GLY A 260 -21.56 53.72 -55.92
CA GLY A 260 -22.34 54.67 -56.71
C GLY A 260 -21.72 56.05 -56.58
N TYR A 261 -20.65 56.34 -57.33
CA TYR A 261 -20.28 57.70 -57.76
C TYR A 261 -19.61 57.64 -59.14
N GLN A 262 -20.42 58.03 -60.14
CA GLN A 262 -19.94 58.65 -61.36
C GLN A 262 -19.34 60.01 -60.99
N GLU A 263 -18.13 60.29 -61.47
CA GLU A 263 -17.71 61.65 -61.81
C GLU A 263 -17.11 61.61 -63.22
N GLU A 264 -18.00 61.63 -64.21
CA GLU A 264 -17.78 62.42 -65.41
C GLU A 264 -17.67 63.88 -65.00
N TYR A 265 -16.71 64.62 -65.59
CA TYR A 265 -16.81 66.01 -66.10
C TYR A 265 -15.46 66.75 -66.02
N ARG A 266 -14.78 66.83 -67.18
CA ARG A 266 -14.32 68.09 -67.83
C ARG A 266 -13.53 67.71 -69.09
N ALA A 267 -14.17 67.74 -70.27
CA ALA A 267 -14.21 68.90 -71.17
C ALA A 267 -12.78 69.37 -71.53
N GLN A 268 -12.15 68.86 -72.59
CA GLN A 268 -12.36 69.28 -73.98
C GLN A 268 -12.78 70.76 -74.10
N GLN A 269 -11.80 71.65 -74.19
CA GLN A 269 -11.91 72.94 -74.86
C GLN A 269 -10.90 72.99 -76.03
N PRO A 270 -11.34 73.34 -77.25
CA PRO A 270 -10.44 73.65 -78.35
C PRO A 270 -10.09 75.15 -78.29
N GLU A 271 -8.92 75.49 -77.76
CA GLU A 271 -8.40 76.86 -77.84
C GLU A 271 -7.79 77.10 -79.23
N GLN A 272 -8.61 77.79 -80.04
CA GLN A 272 -8.27 78.84 -81.00
C GLN A 272 -6.81 78.89 -81.48
N GLN A 273 -6.63 78.45 -82.74
CA GLN A 273 -5.50 78.77 -83.60
C GLN A 273 -5.36 80.29 -83.77
N HIS A 274 -4.58 80.93 -82.91
CA HIS A 274 -3.96 82.22 -83.22
C HIS A 274 -2.79 81.97 -84.17
N ARG A 275 -2.94 82.37 -85.44
CA ARG A 275 -1.84 82.49 -86.40
C ARG A 275 -0.85 83.53 -85.89
N GLU A 276 0.27 83.08 -85.31
CA GLU A 276 1.45 83.91 -85.11
C GLU A 276 2.11 84.25 -86.46
N PRO A 277 2.63 85.48 -86.62
CA PRO A 277 3.29 85.94 -87.84
C PRO A 277 4.57 85.14 -88.12
N PRO A 278 5.01 85.03 -89.39
CA PRO A 278 6.20 84.27 -89.76
C PRO A 278 7.41 84.71 -88.94
N PRO A 279 8.17 83.77 -88.34
CA PRO A 279 9.33 84.11 -87.55
C PRO A 279 10.34 84.85 -88.43
N ILE A 280 10.71 86.05 -88.00
CA ILE A 280 11.91 86.73 -88.43
C ILE A 280 13.05 85.71 -88.31
N PRO A 281 13.85 85.46 -89.36
CA PRO A 281 14.90 84.43 -89.33
C PRO A 281 15.73 84.66 -88.07
N ALA A 282 15.64 83.69 -87.15
CA ALA A 282 16.36 83.73 -85.90
C ALA A 282 17.82 84.00 -86.25
N ALA A 283 18.39 85.05 -85.65
CA ALA A 283 19.81 85.29 -85.77
C ALA A 283 20.53 83.97 -85.50
N ALA A 284 21.46 83.62 -86.39
CA ALA A 284 22.26 82.41 -86.22
C ALA A 284 22.79 82.41 -84.77
N PRO A 285 22.68 81.28 -84.07
CA PRO A 285 23.11 81.20 -82.69
C PRO A 285 24.53 81.75 -82.60
N SER A 286 24.78 82.58 -81.59
CA SER A 286 26.13 83.08 -81.35
C SER A 286 27.08 81.90 -81.19
N GLN A 287 28.38 82.08 -81.46
CA GLN A 287 29.35 80.99 -81.33
C GLN A 287 29.29 80.31 -79.94
N SER A 288 29.06 81.11 -78.88
CA SER A 288 28.87 80.60 -77.51
C SER A 288 27.58 79.77 -77.33
N GLU A 289 26.48 80.13 -77.99
CA GLU A 289 25.23 79.37 -77.99
C GLU A 289 25.39 78.06 -78.76
N GLN A 290 26.09 78.09 -79.90
CA GLN A 290 26.37 76.89 -80.70
C GLN A 290 27.24 75.89 -79.92
N GLU A 291 28.23 76.37 -79.15
CA GLU A 291 29.04 75.54 -78.26
C GLU A 291 28.22 74.93 -77.11
N ALA A 292 27.29 75.70 -76.52
CA ALA A 292 26.35 75.20 -75.52
C ALA A 292 25.42 74.12 -76.07
N ILE A 293 24.84 74.35 -77.25
CA ILE A 293 23.98 73.39 -77.97
C ILE A 293 24.74 72.08 -78.27
N ASN A 294 25.97 72.16 -78.76
CA ASN A 294 26.79 70.98 -79.07
C ASN A 294 27.22 70.21 -77.80
N ARG A 295 27.43 70.90 -76.68
CA ARG A 295 27.67 70.24 -75.38
C ARG A 295 26.41 69.53 -74.89
N ALA A 296 25.27 70.22 -74.87
CA ALA A 296 23.99 69.63 -74.47
C ALA A 296 23.62 68.41 -75.32
N ARG A 297 23.79 68.45 -76.64
CA ARG A 297 23.56 67.29 -77.54
C ARG A 297 24.41 66.08 -77.19
N ARG A 298 25.70 66.29 -76.86
CA ARG A 298 26.59 65.19 -76.43
C ARG A 298 26.10 64.57 -75.12
N THR A 299 25.71 65.40 -74.15
CA THR A 299 25.16 64.94 -72.86
C THR A 299 23.83 64.20 -73.04
N ILE A 300 22.93 64.69 -73.89
CA ILE A 300 21.65 64.05 -74.24
C ILE A 300 21.88 62.69 -74.92
N MET A 301 22.82 62.61 -75.87
CA MET A 301 23.19 61.35 -76.53
C MET A 301 23.76 60.34 -75.54
N GLN A 302 24.58 60.79 -74.58
CA GLN A 302 25.10 59.94 -73.51
C GLN A 302 23.98 59.44 -72.59
N ALA A 303 23.05 60.32 -72.19
CA ALA A 303 21.88 59.95 -71.40
C ALA A 303 21.01 58.90 -72.10
N ARG A 304 20.77 59.08 -73.42
CA ARG A 304 20.08 58.08 -74.25
C ARG A 304 20.79 56.73 -74.25
N SER A 305 22.11 56.71 -74.49
CA SER A 305 22.90 55.48 -74.46
C SER A 305 22.86 54.77 -73.10
N TYR A 306 22.80 55.53 -72.01
CA TYR A 306 22.64 54.99 -70.67
C TYR A 306 21.25 54.40 -70.41
N ILE A 307 20.19 55.03 -70.90
CA ILE A 307 18.83 54.46 -70.88
C ILE A 307 18.80 53.14 -71.70
N GLU A 308 19.35 53.14 -72.91
CA GLU A 308 19.39 51.96 -73.79
C GLU A 308 20.19 50.80 -73.17
N SER A 309 21.29 51.10 -72.47
CA SER A 309 22.11 50.12 -71.75
C SER A 309 21.62 49.80 -70.34
N ARG A 310 20.47 50.34 -69.93
CA ARG A 310 19.83 50.16 -68.61
C ARG A 310 20.68 50.64 -67.42
N ARG A 311 21.56 51.62 -67.63
CA ARG A 311 22.34 52.29 -66.58
C ARG A 311 21.64 53.58 -66.20
N THR A 312 20.57 53.49 -65.42
CA THR A 312 19.65 54.61 -65.18
C THR A 312 20.17 55.62 -64.13
N ASP A 313 21.03 55.21 -63.20
CA ASP A 313 21.51 56.05 -62.10
C ASP A 313 22.12 57.40 -62.52
N PRO A 314 23.04 57.47 -63.51
CA PRO A 314 23.63 58.74 -63.94
C PRO A 314 22.72 59.59 -64.85
N VAL A 315 21.60 59.05 -65.34
CA VAL A 315 20.84 59.66 -66.44
C VAL A 315 20.21 60.99 -66.01
N GLU A 316 19.58 61.07 -64.84
CA GLU A 316 18.92 62.32 -64.41
C GLU A 316 19.95 63.45 -64.18
N SER A 317 21.15 63.13 -63.68
CA SER A 317 22.24 64.10 -63.58
C SER A 317 22.66 64.63 -64.95
N LEU A 318 22.80 63.74 -65.94
CA LEU A 318 23.13 64.14 -67.31
C LEU A 318 22.02 65.00 -67.94
N LEU A 319 20.75 64.66 -67.72
CA LEU A 319 19.62 65.44 -68.21
C LEU A 319 19.52 66.81 -67.52
N PHE A 320 19.82 66.88 -66.22
CA PHE A 320 19.92 68.12 -65.45
C PHE A 320 21.07 69.00 -65.96
N ASP A 321 22.26 68.43 -66.17
CA ASP A 321 23.42 69.15 -66.72
C ASP A 321 23.17 69.67 -68.14
N ALA A 322 22.50 68.87 -68.99
CA ALA A 322 22.07 69.29 -70.31
C ALA A 322 21.07 70.46 -70.23
N THR A 323 20.12 70.41 -69.30
CA THR A 323 19.14 71.49 -69.05
C THR A 323 19.84 72.78 -68.60
N ASN A 324 20.79 72.70 -67.67
CA ASN A 324 21.56 73.85 -67.19
C ASN A 324 22.44 74.46 -68.29
N THR A 325 23.07 73.61 -69.11
CA THR A 325 23.88 74.07 -70.25
C THR A 325 23.03 74.85 -71.26
N LEU A 326 21.75 74.50 -71.40
CA LEU A 326 20.81 75.18 -72.30
C LEU A 326 20.19 76.45 -71.70
N ALA A 327 20.42 76.77 -70.43
CA ALA A 327 19.76 77.89 -69.74
C ALA A 327 20.06 79.26 -70.41
N THR A 328 21.27 79.45 -70.95
CA THR A 328 21.69 80.69 -71.62
C THR A 328 21.37 80.74 -73.10
N VAL A 329 20.77 79.69 -73.67
CA VAL A 329 20.43 79.60 -75.11
C VAL A 329 19.03 80.19 -75.35
N PRO A 330 18.82 81.01 -76.39
CA PRO A 330 17.50 81.51 -76.76
C PRO A 330 16.51 80.37 -77.01
N ASP A 331 15.24 80.57 -76.62
CA ASP A 331 14.20 79.53 -76.61
C ASP A 331 14.01 78.85 -77.98
N VAL A 332 14.11 79.63 -79.06
CA VAL A 332 13.98 79.14 -80.44
C VAL A 332 15.01 78.05 -80.80
N HIS A 333 16.21 78.10 -80.21
CA HIS A 333 17.30 77.17 -80.50
C HIS A 333 17.37 75.99 -79.52
N LYS A 334 16.85 76.13 -78.29
CA LYS A 334 16.87 75.06 -77.27
C LYS A 334 15.59 74.21 -77.20
N ALA A 335 14.46 74.69 -77.72
CA ALA A 335 13.17 73.98 -77.63
C ALA A 335 13.20 72.52 -78.13
N PRO A 336 13.83 72.17 -79.28
CA PRO A 336 13.91 70.78 -79.72
C PRO A 336 14.67 69.87 -78.74
N LEU A 337 15.73 70.38 -78.11
CA LEU A 337 16.53 69.63 -77.14
C LEU A 337 15.80 69.46 -75.81
N LEU A 338 15.02 70.46 -75.37
CA LEU A 338 14.18 70.33 -74.18
C LEU A 338 13.07 69.29 -74.39
N SER A 339 12.48 69.20 -75.58
CA SER A 339 11.54 68.14 -75.93
C SER A 339 12.20 66.76 -75.91
N GLU A 340 13.44 66.66 -76.40
CA GLU A 340 14.22 65.41 -76.35
C GLU A 340 14.56 65.02 -74.91
N ILE A 341 14.96 65.97 -74.06
CA ILE A 341 15.16 65.74 -72.62
C ILE A 341 13.87 65.26 -71.94
N ALA A 342 12.72 65.88 -72.25
CA ALA A 342 11.44 65.47 -71.70
C ALA A 342 11.07 64.03 -72.10
N GLN A 343 11.28 63.66 -73.38
CA GLN A 343 11.08 62.30 -73.84
C GLN A 343 12.04 61.32 -73.15
N LEU A 344 13.33 61.68 -73.02
CA LEU A 344 14.29 60.85 -72.31
C LEU A 344 13.97 60.67 -70.83
N ARG A 345 13.31 61.64 -70.17
CA ARG A 345 12.79 61.46 -68.81
C ARG A 345 11.65 60.44 -68.76
N VAL A 346 10.75 60.46 -69.74
CA VAL A 346 9.68 59.44 -69.87
C VAL A 346 10.28 58.06 -70.15
N ASP A 347 11.27 57.99 -71.03
CA ASP A 347 11.98 56.75 -71.36
C ASP A 347 12.78 56.23 -70.15
N LEU A 348 13.39 57.14 -69.38
CA LEU A 348 14.06 56.82 -68.11
C LEU A 348 13.07 56.27 -67.09
N GLU A 349 11.93 56.92 -66.85
CA GLU A 349 10.92 56.43 -65.92
C GLU A 349 10.39 55.05 -66.33
N THR A 350 10.17 54.85 -67.63
CA THR A 350 9.78 53.56 -68.21
C THR A 350 10.87 52.50 -68.00
N GLY A 351 12.14 52.85 -68.26
CA GLY A 351 13.29 51.98 -68.07
C GLY A 351 13.53 51.60 -66.61
N VAL A 352 13.40 52.56 -65.69
CA VAL A 352 13.50 52.35 -64.24
C VAL A 352 12.37 51.41 -63.78
N ARG A 353 11.11 51.67 -64.16
CA ARG A 353 10.00 50.77 -63.81
C ARG A 353 10.19 49.36 -64.37
N ALA A 354 10.67 49.22 -65.60
CA ALA A 354 10.93 47.92 -66.20
C ALA A 354 12.05 47.16 -65.48
N GLU A 355 13.10 47.85 -65.06
CA GLU A 355 14.20 47.27 -64.29
C GLU A 355 13.79 46.92 -62.85
N GLU A 356 13.05 47.79 -62.15
CA GLU A 356 12.45 47.50 -60.84
C GLU A 356 11.55 46.26 -60.93
N THR A 357 10.70 46.18 -61.96
CA THR A 357 9.83 45.03 -62.22
C THR A 357 10.68 43.77 -62.38
N ARG A 358 11.71 43.80 -63.24
CA ARG A 358 12.61 42.67 -63.47
C ARG A 358 13.30 42.19 -62.20
N GLN A 359 13.78 43.10 -61.36
CA GLN A 359 14.47 42.77 -60.11
C GLN A 359 13.51 42.10 -59.12
N ILE A 360 12.32 42.67 -58.93
CA ILE A 360 11.30 42.13 -58.04
C ILE A 360 10.85 40.74 -58.52
N THR A 361 10.51 40.58 -59.80
CA THR A 361 10.09 39.27 -60.34
C THR A 361 11.21 38.23 -60.22
N SER A 362 12.46 38.61 -60.52
CA SER A 362 13.60 37.68 -60.36
C SER A 362 13.81 37.25 -58.92
N GLU A 363 13.59 38.13 -57.94
CA GLU A 363 13.69 37.78 -56.52
C GLU A 363 12.55 36.86 -56.08
N LEU A 364 11.31 37.16 -56.49
CA LEU A 364 10.14 36.33 -56.21
C LEU A 364 10.27 34.94 -56.83
N ASP A 365 10.75 34.84 -58.08
CA ASP A 365 10.99 33.57 -58.76
C ASP A 365 12.05 32.73 -58.04
N ARG A 366 13.16 33.33 -57.59
CA ARG A 366 14.18 32.64 -56.78
C ARG A 366 13.61 32.10 -55.48
N ARG A 367 12.73 32.86 -54.82
CA ARG A 367 12.08 32.44 -53.56
C ARG A 367 11.07 31.33 -53.80
N LEU A 368 10.27 31.38 -54.87
CA LEU A 368 9.41 30.26 -55.27
C LEU A 368 10.22 29.00 -55.60
N GLN A 369 11.37 29.15 -56.28
CA GLN A 369 12.26 28.03 -56.56
C GLN A 369 12.83 27.42 -55.27
N SER A 370 13.15 28.24 -54.26
CA SER A 370 13.54 27.74 -52.93
C SER A 370 12.40 26.94 -52.29
N ILE A 371 11.17 27.47 -52.30
CA ILE A 371 9.99 26.75 -51.79
C ILE A 371 9.82 25.41 -52.51
N GLU A 372 9.99 25.38 -53.84
CA GLU A 372 9.88 24.14 -54.61
C GLU A 372 10.97 23.12 -54.24
N GLN A 373 12.21 23.55 -54.01
CA GLN A 373 13.29 22.69 -53.54
C GLN A 373 13.03 22.13 -52.14
N ASP A 374 12.37 22.93 -51.29
CA ASP A 374 12.07 22.58 -49.90
C ASP A 374 10.78 21.76 -49.76
N ILE A 375 10.11 21.35 -50.86
CA ILE A 375 8.85 20.58 -50.77
C ILE A 375 9.03 19.27 -49.98
N GLY A 376 10.20 18.65 -50.05
CA GLY A 376 10.48 17.43 -49.28
C GLY A 376 10.83 17.67 -47.80
N ASP A 377 11.02 18.93 -47.39
CA ASP A 377 11.60 19.27 -46.11
C ASP A 377 10.57 19.99 -45.22
N THR A 378 9.93 19.22 -44.35
CA THR A 378 8.96 19.73 -43.36
C THR A 378 9.49 20.85 -42.48
N TYR A 379 10.80 20.92 -42.24
CA TYR A 379 11.40 21.95 -41.39
C TYR A 379 11.63 23.24 -42.17
N ASN A 380 12.23 23.16 -43.37
CA ASN A 380 12.60 24.33 -44.16
C ASN A 380 11.42 24.94 -44.94
N PHE A 381 10.45 24.15 -45.37
CA PHE A 381 9.32 24.62 -46.17
C PHE A 381 8.55 25.80 -45.55
N PRO A 382 8.14 25.77 -44.26
CA PRO A 382 7.43 26.89 -43.64
C PRO A 382 8.26 28.18 -43.62
N TYR A 383 9.58 28.07 -43.41
CA TYR A 383 10.48 29.23 -43.44
C TYR A 383 10.57 29.82 -44.84
N SER A 384 10.69 28.98 -45.87
CA SER A 384 10.75 29.43 -47.27
C SER A 384 9.43 30.07 -47.70
N VAL A 385 8.28 29.52 -47.29
CA VAL A 385 6.95 30.13 -47.50
C VAL A 385 6.84 31.48 -46.79
N GLN A 386 7.25 31.56 -45.52
CA GLN A 386 7.19 32.82 -44.77
C GLN A 386 8.11 33.88 -45.38
N SER A 387 9.33 33.48 -45.75
CA SER A 387 10.32 34.34 -46.41
C SER A 387 9.81 34.87 -47.76
N TYR A 388 9.06 34.07 -48.52
CA TYR A 388 8.35 34.53 -49.71
C TYR A 388 7.23 35.52 -49.36
N LYS A 389 6.35 35.18 -48.41
CA LYS A 389 5.24 36.04 -47.99
C LYS A 389 5.72 37.40 -47.48
N ASP A 390 6.77 37.42 -46.66
CA ASP A 390 7.38 38.65 -46.15
C ASP A 390 7.93 39.54 -47.27
N ARG A 391 8.53 38.92 -48.29
CA ARG A 391 9.01 39.67 -49.46
C ARG A 391 7.85 40.19 -50.31
N PHE A 392 6.85 39.36 -50.53
CA PHE A 392 5.67 39.65 -51.34
C PHE A 392 4.80 40.76 -50.73
N ALA A 393 4.74 40.84 -49.40
CA ALA A 393 4.00 41.86 -48.67
C ALA A 393 4.67 43.25 -48.63
N ARG A 394 5.91 43.39 -49.12
CA ARG A 394 6.59 44.70 -49.13
C ARG A 394 5.91 45.66 -50.10
N SER A 395 5.84 46.94 -49.72
CA SER A 395 5.12 47.97 -50.47
C SER A 395 5.66 48.20 -51.89
N ASP A 396 6.96 47.99 -52.11
CA ASP A 396 7.59 48.08 -53.43
C ASP A 396 7.02 47.08 -54.44
N VAL A 397 6.63 45.87 -54.00
CA VAL A 397 5.99 44.87 -54.85
C VAL A 397 4.66 45.38 -55.39
N SER A 398 3.79 45.88 -54.52
CA SER A 398 2.48 46.42 -54.90
C SER A 398 2.55 47.70 -55.74
N ARG A 399 3.64 48.48 -55.58
CA ARG A 399 3.88 49.71 -56.36
C ARG A 399 4.33 49.40 -57.79
N VAL A 400 5.16 48.37 -57.96
CA VAL A 400 5.87 48.10 -59.21
C VAL A 400 5.15 47.05 -60.06
N LEU A 401 4.61 46.00 -59.45
CA LEU A 401 3.95 44.91 -60.18
C LEU A 401 2.50 45.27 -60.54
N THR A 402 2.03 44.76 -61.67
CA THR A 402 0.61 44.87 -62.04
C THR A 402 -0.25 43.86 -61.26
N PRO A 403 -1.56 44.11 -61.09
CA PRO A 403 -2.47 43.18 -60.41
C PRO A 403 -2.49 41.76 -60.99
N GLU A 404 -2.30 41.64 -62.31
CA GLU A 404 -2.25 40.34 -63.00
C GLU A 404 -1.00 39.54 -62.59
N LEU A 405 0.15 40.22 -62.48
CA LEU A 405 1.39 39.57 -62.02
C LEU A 405 1.28 39.15 -60.56
N ILE A 406 0.72 40.00 -59.70
CA ILE A 406 0.47 39.68 -58.28
C ILE A 406 -0.39 38.41 -58.18
N SER A 407 -1.52 38.37 -58.90
CA SER A 407 -2.43 37.22 -58.92
C SER A 407 -1.73 35.94 -59.41
N SER A 408 -0.90 36.05 -60.46
CA SER A 408 -0.13 34.91 -60.98
C SER A 408 0.88 34.36 -59.96
N TYR A 409 1.50 35.23 -59.17
CA TYR A 409 2.43 34.83 -58.12
C TYR A 409 1.72 34.17 -56.92
N GLU A 410 0.53 34.66 -56.56
CA GLU A 410 -0.32 34.02 -55.55
C GLU A 410 -0.77 32.62 -55.99
N GLU A 411 -1.18 32.47 -57.25
CA GLU A 411 -1.54 31.17 -57.83
C GLU A 411 -0.35 30.20 -57.83
N LYS A 412 0.85 30.65 -58.21
CA LYS A 412 2.08 29.83 -58.16
C LYS A 412 2.40 29.38 -56.73
N LEU A 413 2.29 30.28 -55.75
CA LEU A 413 2.48 29.92 -54.34
C LEU A 413 1.45 28.86 -53.92
N GLN A 414 0.18 29.05 -54.29
CA GLN A 414 -0.89 28.10 -53.96
C GLN A 414 -0.63 26.72 -54.55
N VAL A 415 -0.18 26.62 -55.80
CA VAL A 415 0.21 25.35 -56.43
C VAL A 415 1.33 24.65 -55.65
N LEU A 416 2.34 25.40 -55.16
CA LEU A 416 3.41 24.83 -54.34
C LEU A 416 2.90 24.37 -52.96
N LEU A 417 2.00 25.14 -52.34
CA LEU A 417 1.34 24.75 -51.09
C LEU A 417 0.51 23.47 -51.27
N ASP A 418 -0.25 23.35 -52.35
CA ASP A 418 -1.04 22.16 -52.65
C ASP A 418 -0.15 20.94 -52.92
N ARG A 419 0.97 21.15 -53.62
CA ARG A 419 1.99 20.10 -53.84
C ARG A 419 2.63 19.66 -52.53
N GLN A 420 2.90 20.58 -51.61
CA GLN A 420 3.38 20.25 -50.27
C GLN A 420 2.37 19.42 -49.50
N HIS A 421 1.12 19.85 -49.45
CA HIS A 421 0.06 19.10 -48.78
C HIS A 421 -0.08 17.68 -49.35
N GLY A 422 0.02 17.52 -50.67
CA GLY A 422 0.02 16.21 -51.33
C GLY A 422 1.23 15.34 -50.97
N HIS A 423 2.43 15.95 -50.87
CA HIS A 423 3.64 15.26 -50.45
C HIS A 423 3.54 14.77 -48.99
N LEU A 424 3.19 15.68 -48.07
CA LEU A 424 3.00 15.36 -46.65
C LEU A 424 1.92 14.29 -46.48
N LYS A 425 0.79 14.41 -47.18
CA LYS A 425 -0.25 13.37 -47.16
C LYS A 425 0.31 12.01 -47.55
N THR A 426 1.10 11.94 -48.63
CA THR A 426 1.65 10.67 -49.12
C THR A 426 2.63 10.05 -48.13
N GLU A 427 3.52 10.85 -47.55
CA GLU A 427 4.48 10.39 -46.55
C GLU A 427 3.78 9.94 -45.27
N THR A 428 2.90 10.78 -44.71
CA THR A 428 2.12 10.46 -43.51
C THR A 428 1.24 9.23 -43.73
N LEU A 429 0.63 9.08 -44.90
CA LEU A 429 -0.15 7.89 -45.25
C LEU A 429 0.73 6.64 -45.25
N GLY A 430 1.91 6.68 -45.86
CA GLY A 430 2.85 5.54 -45.85
C GLY A 430 3.31 5.15 -44.44
N GLN A 431 3.56 6.14 -43.57
CA GLN A 431 3.91 5.90 -42.16
C GLN A 431 2.73 5.28 -41.40
N ALA A 432 1.52 5.81 -41.58
CA ALA A 432 0.30 5.30 -40.97
C ALA A 432 -0.02 3.86 -41.43
N GLU A 433 0.06 3.58 -42.72
CA GLU A 433 -0.12 2.23 -43.28
C GLU A 433 0.91 1.24 -42.72
N SER A 434 2.19 1.64 -42.64
CA SER A 434 3.24 0.81 -42.05
C SER A 434 2.97 0.50 -40.57
N ALA A 435 2.52 1.48 -39.79
CA ALA A 435 2.22 1.29 -38.38
C ALA A 435 1.00 0.36 -38.16
N VAL A 436 -0.08 0.56 -38.92
CA VAL A 436 -1.27 -0.33 -38.90
C VAL A 436 -0.89 -1.74 -39.34
N GLN A 437 -0.05 -1.88 -40.37
CA GLN A 437 0.40 -3.19 -40.85
C GLN A 437 1.24 -3.95 -39.81
N LYS A 438 2.13 -3.28 -39.08
CA LYS A 438 2.88 -3.91 -37.96
C LYS A 438 1.95 -4.42 -36.85
N LEU A 439 0.91 -3.64 -36.51
CA LEU A 439 -0.09 -4.08 -35.54
C LEU A 439 -0.88 -5.29 -36.08
N ARG A 440 -1.25 -5.27 -37.36
CA ARG A 440 -1.94 -6.38 -38.02
C ARG A 440 -1.12 -7.67 -38.01
N GLU A 441 0.17 -7.59 -38.34
CA GLU A 441 1.10 -8.73 -38.30
C GLU A 441 1.24 -9.28 -36.87
N ARG A 442 1.33 -8.40 -35.87
CA ARG A 442 1.39 -8.83 -34.47
C ARG A 442 0.13 -9.56 -34.02
N LEU A 443 -1.03 -9.24 -34.60
CA LEU A 443 -2.34 -9.81 -34.31
C LEU A 443 -2.78 -10.88 -35.33
N GLU A 444 -1.86 -11.36 -36.18
CA GLU A 444 -2.15 -12.48 -37.09
C GLU A 444 -2.38 -13.79 -36.33
N THR A 445 -1.72 -13.93 -35.18
CA THR A 445 -1.96 -15.00 -34.21
C THR A 445 -2.32 -14.39 -32.86
N ASN A 446 -2.97 -15.17 -31.97
CA ASN A 446 -3.27 -14.71 -30.62
C ASN A 446 -1.95 -14.49 -29.85
N PRO A 447 -1.56 -13.23 -29.55
CA PRO A 447 -0.27 -12.95 -28.92
C PRO A 447 -0.25 -13.35 -27.43
N PHE A 448 -1.39 -13.70 -26.85
CA PHE A 448 -1.54 -14.12 -25.46
C PHE A 448 -1.61 -15.64 -25.29
N ALA A 449 -1.73 -16.40 -26.39
CA ALA A 449 -1.91 -17.84 -26.33
C ALA A 449 -0.74 -18.53 -25.61
N GLY A 450 -1.05 -19.24 -24.52
CA GLY A 450 -0.07 -19.99 -23.72
C GLY A 450 0.84 -19.14 -22.81
N LEU A 451 0.69 -17.81 -22.81
CA LEU A 451 1.46 -16.93 -21.92
C LEU A 451 0.83 -16.87 -20.53
N ARG A 452 1.65 -16.68 -19.50
CA ARG A 452 1.21 -16.55 -18.10
C ARG A 452 1.57 -15.21 -17.50
N GLY A 453 0.70 -14.68 -16.64
CA GLY A 453 0.93 -13.50 -15.81
C GLY A 453 1.75 -12.38 -16.48
N TYR A 454 3.01 -12.25 -16.06
CA TYR A 454 3.91 -11.20 -16.55
C TYR A 454 4.14 -11.21 -18.07
N GLU A 455 4.24 -12.39 -18.70
CA GLU A 455 4.49 -12.49 -20.14
C GLU A 455 3.30 -12.01 -20.96
N ALA A 456 2.07 -12.31 -20.50
CA ALA A 456 0.85 -11.82 -21.12
C ALA A 456 0.72 -10.30 -20.97
N ASN A 457 1.03 -9.76 -19.79
CA ASN A 457 1.06 -8.30 -19.55
C ASN A 457 2.08 -7.58 -20.43
N ARG A 458 3.23 -8.21 -20.67
CA ARG A 458 4.24 -7.68 -21.61
C ARG A 458 3.71 -7.70 -23.04
N ALA A 459 3.12 -8.81 -23.48
CA ALA A 459 2.50 -8.90 -24.81
C ALA A 459 1.39 -7.86 -25.01
N ASP A 460 0.57 -7.60 -23.98
CA ASP A 460 -0.49 -6.57 -23.99
C ASP A 460 0.11 -5.17 -24.11
N SER A 461 1.17 -4.89 -23.35
CA SER A 461 1.89 -3.62 -23.42
C SER A 461 2.51 -3.38 -24.81
N ASP A 462 3.09 -4.42 -25.41
CA ASP A 462 3.65 -4.35 -26.77
C ASP A 462 2.55 -4.07 -27.81
N VAL A 463 1.40 -4.73 -27.72
CA VAL A 463 0.23 -4.50 -28.59
C VAL A 463 -0.31 -3.08 -28.43
N LYS A 464 -0.46 -2.59 -27.18
CA LYS A 464 -0.90 -1.22 -26.89
C LYS A 464 0.08 -0.18 -27.44
N SER A 465 1.38 -0.43 -27.32
CA SER A 465 2.42 0.46 -27.87
C SER A 465 2.33 0.55 -29.39
N LEU A 466 2.16 -0.58 -30.09
CA LEU A 466 1.95 -0.60 -31.54
C LEU A 466 0.65 0.11 -31.94
N ARG A 467 -0.43 -0.07 -31.18
CA ARG A 467 -1.70 0.64 -31.40
C ARG A 467 -1.54 2.14 -31.24
N TYR A 468 -0.92 2.59 -30.17
CA TYR A 468 -0.67 4.02 -29.93
C TYR A 468 0.20 4.64 -31.04
N ALA A 469 1.22 3.92 -31.49
CA ALA A 469 2.02 4.36 -32.63
C ALA A 469 1.17 4.50 -33.90
N ALA A 470 0.33 3.52 -34.21
CA ALA A 470 -0.56 3.57 -35.36
C ALA A 470 -1.61 4.70 -35.27
N GLU A 471 -2.25 4.88 -34.11
CA GLU A 471 -3.19 5.97 -33.85
C GLU A 471 -2.51 7.35 -34.02
N ARG A 472 -1.27 7.50 -33.53
CA ARG A 472 -0.50 8.75 -33.68
C ARG A 472 -0.24 9.08 -35.14
N GLU A 473 0.18 8.11 -35.95
CA GLU A 473 0.44 8.35 -37.38
C GLU A 473 -0.87 8.61 -38.16
N VAL A 474 -1.94 7.86 -37.88
CA VAL A 474 -3.26 8.08 -38.51
C VAL A 474 -3.82 9.48 -38.19
N ASN A 475 -3.64 9.96 -36.96
CA ASN A 475 -4.14 11.26 -36.53
C ASN A 475 -3.43 12.46 -37.17
N GLN A 476 -2.26 12.26 -37.80
CA GLN A 476 -1.59 13.31 -38.58
C GLN A 476 -2.26 13.57 -39.93
N LEU A 477 -3.10 12.64 -40.41
CA LEU A 477 -3.91 12.84 -41.62
C LEU A 477 -5.12 13.77 -41.33
N PRO A 478 -5.59 14.55 -42.32
CA PRO A 478 -6.78 15.39 -42.15
C PRO A 478 -8.02 14.58 -41.75
N ALA A 479 -8.82 15.08 -40.80
CA ALA A 479 -9.96 14.35 -40.23
C ALA A 479 -11.04 13.91 -41.25
N GLY A 480 -11.20 14.63 -42.36
CA GLY A 480 -12.14 14.28 -43.43
C GLY A 480 -11.56 13.45 -44.55
N ASP A 481 -10.29 13.06 -44.46
CA ASP A 481 -9.61 12.31 -45.52
C ASP A 481 -10.11 10.85 -45.58
N SER A 482 -10.44 10.37 -46.78
CA SER A 482 -10.95 9.00 -46.97
C SER A 482 -9.94 7.92 -46.55
N ASP A 483 -8.64 8.19 -46.70
CA ASP A 483 -7.59 7.24 -46.31
C ASP A 483 -7.49 7.12 -44.79
N ARG A 484 -7.63 8.25 -44.08
CA ARG A 484 -7.71 8.27 -42.62
C ARG A 484 -8.90 7.46 -42.12
N LEU A 485 -10.10 7.71 -42.66
CA LEU A 485 -11.32 7.00 -42.25
C LEU A 485 -11.21 5.49 -42.47
N ARG A 486 -10.54 5.08 -43.57
CA ARG A 486 -10.22 3.66 -43.82
C ARG A 486 -9.30 3.08 -42.75
N LEU A 487 -8.21 3.77 -42.42
CA LEU A 487 -7.26 3.30 -41.39
C LEU A 487 -7.85 3.31 -39.98
N GLU A 488 -8.73 4.26 -39.66
CA GLU A 488 -9.49 4.27 -38.39
C GLU A 488 -10.42 3.06 -38.29
N ALA A 489 -11.09 2.68 -39.39
CA ALA A 489 -11.89 1.45 -39.44
C ALA A 489 -11.03 0.19 -39.26
N ASP A 490 -9.86 0.12 -39.92
CA ASP A 490 -8.89 -0.97 -39.72
C ASP A 490 -8.42 -1.08 -38.27
N LEU A 491 -8.13 0.05 -37.61
CA LEU A 491 -7.73 0.09 -36.20
C LEU A 491 -8.85 -0.37 -35.26
N ALA A 492 -10.10 0.00 -35.53
CA ALA A 492 -11.26 -0.47 -34.76
C ALA A 492 -11.44 -1.99 -34.89
N ASP A 493 -11.23 -2.56 -36.07
CA ASP A 493 -11.28 -4.00 -36.30
C ASP A 493 -10.14 -4.74 -35.58
N LEU A 494 -8.93 -4.20 -35.61
CA LEU A 494 -7.80 -4.74 -34.86
C LEU A 494 -8.04 -4.65 -33.35
N GLN A 495 -8.64 -3.57 -32.86
CA GLN A 495 -9.00 -3.44 -31.44
C GLN A 495 -9.99 -4.52 -31.01
N ARG A 496 -11.04 -4.79 -31.81
CA ARG A 496 -11.99 -5.88 -31.52
C ARG A 496 -11.29 -7.24 -31.41
N LYS A 497 -10.28 -7.51 -32.24
CA LYS A 497 -9.45 -8.73 -32.14
C LYS A 497 -8.62 -8.77 -30.86
N VAL A 498 -8.03 -7.65 -30.44
CA VAL A 498 -7.30 -7.58 -29.17
C VAL A 498 -8.23 -7.90 -28.00
N ASP A 499 -9.43 -7.33 -27.99
CA ASP A 499 -10.43 -7.56 -26.95
C ASP A 499 -10.88 -9.03 -26.92
N GLU A 500 -11.11 -9.65 -28.08
CA GLU A 500 -11.42 -11.08 -28.22
C GLU A 500 -10.30 -11.96 -27.66
N TYR A 501 -9.05 -11.71 -28.07
CA TYR A 501 -7.89 -12.48 -27.61
C TYR A 501 -7.60 -12.30 -26.12
N SER A 502 -7.73 -11.07 -25.60
CA SER A 502 -7.55 -10.76 -24.18
C SER A 502 -8.63 -11.44 -23.32
N SER A 503 -9.89 -11.42 -23.78
CA SER A 503 -11.00 -12.10 -23.09
C SER A 503 -10.83 -13.62 -23.06
N SER A 504 -10.40 -14.21 -24.19
CA SER A 504 -10.08 -15.64 -24.26
C SER A 504 -8.95 -16.01 -23.30
N TRP A 505 -7.87 -15.22 -23.27
CA TRP A 505 -6.75 -15.45 -22.36
C TRP A 505 -7.15 -15.32 -20.89
N GLY A 506 -7.95 -14.30 -20.54
CA GLY A 506 -8.44 -14.14 -19.16
C GLY A 506 -9.29 -15.32 -18.70
N THR A 507 -10.10 -15.90 -19.60
CA THR A 507 -10.87 -17.11 -19.33
C THR A 507 -9.97 -18.33 -19.14
N ASP A 508 -8.97 -18.52 -20.01
CA ASP A 508 -8.02 -19.64 -19.92
C ASP A 508 -7.17 -19.56 -18.64
N GLU A 509 -6.70 -18.37 -18.26
CA GLU A 509 -5.92 -18.17 -17.03
C GLU A 509 -6.77 -18.43 -15.78
N LEU A 510 -8.02 -17.94 -15.76
CA LEU A 510 -8.99 -18.25 -14.71
C LEU A 510 -9.18 -19.77 -14.57
N HIS A 511 -9.36 -20.49 -15.67
CA HIS A 511 -9.51 -21.95 -15.66
C HIS A 511 -8.26 -22.66 -15.15
N ASN A 512 -7.08 -22.20 -15.57
CA ASN A 512 -5.80 -22.77 -15.16
C ASN A 512 -5.49 -22.51 -13.70
N GLU A 513 -5.82 -21.34 -13.18
CA GLU A 513 -5.66 -20.98 -11.77
C GLU A 513 -6.60 -21.81 -10.90
N ALA A 514 -7.89 -21.88 -11.24
CA ALA A 514 -8.86 -22.70 -10.50
C ALA A 514 -8.48 -24.19 -10.47
N ARG A 515 -7.97 -24.74 -11.58
CA ARG A 515 -7.46 -26.12 -11.61
C ARG A 515 -6.22 -26.29 -10.74
N ARG A 516 -5.28 -25.36 -10.80
CA ARG A 516 -4.03 -25.42 -10.01
C ARG A 516 -4.31 -25.36 -8.51
N GLU A 517 -5.21 -24.49 -8.08
CA GLU A 517 -5.64 -24.41 -6.67
C GLU A 517 -6.31 -25.72 -6.22
N TRP A 518 -7.17 -26.29 -7.07
CA TRP A 518 -7.79 -27.58 -6.79
C TRP A 518 -6.79 -28.75 -6.74
N ASP A 519 -5.85 -28.81 -7.68
CA ASP A 519 -4.78 -29.82 -7.71
C ASP A 519 -3.87 -29.69 -6.47
N THR A 520 -3.54 -28.45 -6.09
CA THR A 520 -2.77 -28.17 -4.86
C THR A 520 -3.52 -28.65 -3.63
N THR A 521 -4.83 -28.37 -3.56
CA THR A 521 -5.68 -28.83 -2.46
C THR A 521 -5.65 -30.34 -2.33
N THR A 522 -5.96 -31.06 -3.43
CA THR A 522 -6.10 -32.53 -3.43
C THR A 522 -4.79 -33.29 -3.28
N SER A 523 -3.66 -32.74 -3.75
CA SER A 523 -2.35 -33.38 -3.62
C SER A 523 -1.85 -33.54 -2.17
N THR A 524 -2.43 -32.80 -1.22
CA THR A 524 -2.00 -32.84 0.20
C THR A 524 -2.56 -34.00 1.01
N PHE A 525 -3.53 -34.73 0.47
CA PHE A 525 -4.17 -35.88 1.13
C PHE A 525 -4.37 -37.04 0.15
N THR A 526 -3.38 -37.29 -0.71
CA THR A 526 -3.34 -38.50 -1.54
C THR A 526 -3.45 -39.75 -0.67
N ASP A 527 -4.01 -40.83 -1.22
CA ASP A 527 -4.19 -42.12 -0.52
C ASP A 527 -5.21 -42.14 0.63
N TRP A 528 -5.97 -41.05 0.84
CA TRP A 528 -7.05 -41.04 1.85
C TRP A 528 -8.05 -42.17 1.62
N GLU A 529 -8.27 -42.63 0.38
CA GLU A 529 -9.17 -43.74 0.05
C GLU A 529 -8.71 -45.07 0.65
N SER A 530 -7.39 -45.30 0.71
CA SER A 530 -6.76 -46.51 1.24
C SER A 530 -6.70 -46.52 2.76
N GLU A 531 -6.90 -45.37 3.40
CA GLU A 531 -6.91 -45.25 4.86
C GLU A 531 -8.01 -46.12 5.47
N THR A 532 -7.73 -46.91 6.50
CA THR A 532 -8.75 -47.68 7.20
C THR A 532 -8.78 -47.26 8.65
N SER A 533 -9.98 -47.16 9.22
CA SER A 533 -10.10 -46.92 10.66
C SER A 533 -9.64 -48.19 11.35
N ASP A 534 -8.61 -48.10 12.18
CA ASP A 534 -8.18 -49.22 13.00
C ASP A 534 -9.35 -49.64 13.90
N ALA A 535 -9.89 -50.84 13.74
CA ALA A 535 -10.96 -51.32 14.61
C ALA A 535 -10.46 -51.60 16.03
N SER A 536 -9.14 -51.72 16.21
CA SER A 536 -8.47 -52.01 17.47
C SER A 536 -7.95 -50.73 18.15
N HIS A 537 -8.86 -49.79 18.46
CA HIS A 537 -8.47 -48.67 19.31
C HIS A 537 -8.02 -49.23 20.67
N SER A 538 -6.79 -48.90 21.08
CA SER A 538 -6.20 -49.38 22.34
C SER A 538 -6.93 -48.82 23.57
N GLN A 539 -7.69 -47.73 23.41
CA GLN A 539 -8.62 -47.22 24.41
C GLN A 539 -10.05 -47.08 23.87
N PRO A 540 -11.06 -47.41 24.69
CA PRO A 540 -12.45 -47.12 24.34
C PRO A 540 -12.63 -45.61 24.19
N LEU A 541 -13.28 -45.19 23.10
CA LEU A 541 -13.65 -43.79 22.80
C LEU A 541 -12.54 -42.85 22.33
N ASP A 542 -11.41 -43.38 21.87
CA ASP A 542 -10.50 -42.56 21.08
C ASP A 542 -11.14 -42.17 19.74
N GLU A 543 -10.81 -40.96 19.28
CA GLU A 543 -11.33 -40.45 18.01
C GLU A 543 -10.83 -41.32 16.85
N PRO A 544 -11.67 -41.61 15.82
CA PRO A 544 -11.25 -42.43 14.70
C PRO A 544 -9.96 -41.90 14.05
N ASN A 545 -8.94 -42.75 14.02
CA ASN A 545 -7.63 -42.40 13.45
C ASN A 545 -7.67 -42.49 11.92
N LEU A 546 -8.14 -41.42 11.30
CA LEU A 546 -8.17 -41.21 9.85
C LEU A 546 -7.54 -39.85 9.47
N PRO A 547 -6.24 -39.63 9.77
CA PRO A 547 -5.57 -38.34 9.58
C PRO A 547 -5.68 -37.77 8.16
N LEU A 548 -5.54 -38.58 7.11
CA LEU A 548 -5.62 -38.11 5.72
C LEU A 548 -7.06 -37.74 5.35
N THR A 549 -8.04 -38.55 5.76
CA THR A 549 -9.47 -38.23 5.57
C THR A 549 -9.84 -36.92 6.28
N ARG A 550 -9.37 -36.72 7.52
CA ARG A 550 -9.60 -35.49 8.30
C ARG A 550 -8.94 -34.27 7.65
N LEU A 551 -7.70 -34.42 7.19
CA LEU A 551 -6.99 -33.38 6.45
C LEU A 551 -7.74 -33.02 5.16
N GLY A 552 -8.22 -34.03 4.43
CA GLY A 552 -9.06 -33.85 3.24
C GLY A 552 -10.32 -33.05 3.52
N ILE A 553 -11.08 -33.40 4.56
CA ILE A 553 -12.28 -32.64 4.98
C ILE A 553 -11.91 -31.19 5.23
N HIS A 554 -10.85 -30.94 5.99
CA HIS A 554 -10.40 -29.57 6.30
C HIS A 554 -10.01 -28.79 5.04
N ARG A 555 -9.20 -29.38 4.15
CA ARG A 555 -8.71 -28.73 2.93
C ARG A 555 -9.83 -28.45 1.93
N VAL A 556 -10.72 -29.41 1.72
CA VAL A 556 -11.85 -29.24 0.79
C VAL A 556 -12.89 -28.27 1.34
N LYS A 557 -13.14 -28.25 2.65
CA LYS A 557 -13.99 -27.22 3.27
C LYS A 557 -13.39 -25.83 3.13
N HIS A 558 -12.09 -25.70 3.39
CA HIS A 558 -11.39 -24.43 3.18
C HIS A 558 -11.56 -23.96 1.73
N TYR A 559 -11.26 -24.81 0.75
CA TYR A 559 -11.45 -24.50 -0.67
C TYR A 559 -12.90 -24.09 -1.01
N LEU A 560 -13.90 -24.78 -0.46
CA LEU A 560 -15.31 -24.52 -0.77
C LEU A 560 -15.93 -23.33 -0.03
N PHE A 561 -15.49 -23.03 1.19
CA PHE A 561 -16.23 -22.15 2.10
C PHE A 561 -15.39 -21.06 2.76
N ASP A 562 -14.08 -21.25 2.90
CA ASP A 562 -13.22 -20.33 3.65
C ASP A 562 -12.20 -19.59 2.76
N ASP A 563 -11.91 -20.09 1.55
CA ASP A 563 -11.01 -19.43 0.60
C ASP A 563 -11.72 -18.30 -0.15
N PRO A 564 -11.38 -17.03 0.11
CA PRO A 564 -12.09 -15.89 -0.48
C PRO A 564 -11.85 -15.75 -1.98
N THR A 565 -10.72 -16.27 -2.50
CA THR A 565 -10.42 -16.22 -3.93
C THR A 565 -11.28 -17.22 -4.68
N VAL A 566 -11.36 -18.46 -4.19
CA VAL A 566 -12.22 -19.50 -4.78
C VAL A 566 -13.69 -19.11 -4.69
N GLN A 567 -14.11 -18.57 -3.55
CA GLN A 567 -15.48 -18.10 -3.37
C GLN A 567 -15.83 -16.98 -4.37
N ARG A 568 -14.98 -15.97 -4.50
CA ARG A 568 -15.17 -14.88 -5.47
C ARG A 568 -15.25 -15.41 -6.90
N THR A 569 -14.34 -16.29 -7.30
CA THR A 569 -14.34 -16.92 -8.62
C THR A 569 -15.65 -17.65 -8.91
N ARG A 570 -16.21 -18.36 -7.93
CA ARG A 570 -17.49 -19.06 -8.07
C ARG A 570 -18.68 -18.09 -8.16
N ASP A 571 -18.66 -17.01 -7.37
CA ASP A 571 -19.73 -16.01 -7.34
C ASP A 571 -19.74 -15.13 -8.61
N GLU A 572 -18.56 -14.79 -9.15
CA GLU A 572 -18.41 -14.01 -10.38
C GLU A 572 -18.64 -14.85 -11.65
N HIS A 573 -18.40 -16.17 -11.58
CA HIS A 573 -18.52 -17.10 -12.72
C HIS A 573 -19.44 -18.31 -12.45
N PRO A 574 -20.70 -18.11 -12.01
CA PRO A 574 -21.57 -19.20 -11.56
C PRO A 574 -22.04 -20.13 -12.68
N THR A 575 -21.94 -19.70 -13.94
CA THR A 575 -22.32 -20.49 -15.13
C THR A 575 -21.13 -21.03 -15.92
N ASP A 576 -19.89 -20.76 -15.47
CA ASP A 576 -18.70 -21.28 -16.16
C ASP A 576 -18.60 -22.81 -15.98
N PRO A 577 -18.50 -23.60 -17.06
CA PRO A 577 -18.54 -25.06 -16.97
C PRO A 577 -17.32 -25.65 -16.25
N VAL A 578 -16.15 -25.03 -16.31
CA VAL A 578 -14.93 -25.52 -15.62
C VAL A 578 -15.05 -25.27 -14.13
N ILE A 579 -15.42 -24.04 -13.74
CA ILE A 579 -15.60 -23.68 -12.32
C ILE A 579 -16.73 -24.49 -11.67
N THR A 580 -17.85 -24.68 -12.38
CA THR A 580 -18.98 -25.50 -11.94
C THR A 580 -18.58 -26.97 -11.76
N SER A 581 -17.80 -27.51 -12.70
CA SER A 581 -17.30 -28.89 -12.63
C SER A 581 -16.35 -29.11 -11.44
N LEU A 582 -15.42 -28.19 -11.20
CA LEU A 582 -14.53 -28.22 -10.03
C LEU A 582 -15.30 -28.14 -8.72
N THR A 583 -16.27 -27.24 -8.63
CA THR A 583 -17.14 -27.10 -7.44
C THR A 583 -17.93 -28.39 -7.16
N THR A 584 -18.47 -29.01 -8.21
CA THR A 584 -19.22 -30.28 -8.12
C THR A 584 -18.31 -31.42 -7.67
N THR A 585 -17.09 -31.47 -8.22
CA THR A 585 -16.06 -32.46 -7.84
C THR A 585 -15.65 -32.30 -6.39
N ALA A 586 -15.37 -31.07 -5.95
CA ALA A 586 -15.01 -30.76 -4.57
C ALA A 586 -16.12 -31.11 -3.59
N THR A 587 -17.38 -30.77 -3.91
CA THR A 587 -18.54 -31.12 -3.08
C THR A 587 -18.71 -32.64 -2.95
N SER A 588 -18.55 -33.37 -4.06
CA SER A 588 -18.63 -34.83 -4.08
C SER A 588 -17.51 -35.48 -3.28
N LEU A 589 -16.30 -34.94 -3.36
CA LEU A 589 -15.15 -35.40 -2.58
C LEU A 589 -15.34 -35.15 -1.09
N LEU A 590 -15.84 -33.96 -0.70
CA LEU A 590 -16.18 -33.66 0.69
C LEU A 590 -17.21 -34.65 1.25
N ASP A 591 -18.25 -34.96 0.47
CA ASP A 591 -19.26 -35.94 0.89
C ASP A 591 -18.67 -37.35 1.06
N ALA A 592 -17.78 -37.78 0.16
CA ALA A 592 -17.12 -39.08 0.25
C ALA A 592 -16.19 -39.18 1.49
N LEU A 593 -15.37 -38.16 1.72
CA LEU A 593 -14.50 -38.04 2.91
C LEU A 593 -15.33 -38.05 4.20
N ALA A 594 -16.39 -37.23 4.26
CA ALA A 594 -17.26 -37.14 5.42
C ALA A 594 -18.03 -38.45 5.67
N SER A 595 -18.50 -39.12 4.62
CA SER A 595 -19.17 -40.43 4.72
C SER A 595 -18.26 -41.50 5.35
N LYS A 596 -16.99 -41.53 4.92
CA LYS A 596 -15.99 -42.46 5.46
C LYS A 596 -15.73 -42.21 6.95
N LEU A 597 -15.51 -40.95 7.33
CA LEU A 597 -15.32 -40.58 8.74
C LEU A 597 -16.58 -40.85 9.58
N ALA A 598 -17.77 -40.54 9.05
CA ALA A 598 -19.04 -40.78 9.74
C ALA A 598 -19.29 -42.27 9.99
N THR A 599 -18.86 -43.14 9.07
CA THR A 599 -18.90 -44.60 9.25
C THR A 599 -18.01 -45.03 10.42
N ALA A 600 -16.79 -44.50 10.52
CA ALA A 600 -15.89 -44.80 11.62
C ALA A 600 -16.44 -44.31 12.98
N TYR A 601 -16.98 -43.08 13.02
CA TYR A 601 -17.69 -42.56 14.20
C TYR A 601 -18.90 -43.42 14.57
N THR A 602 -19.68 -43.90 13.59
CA THR A 602 -20.86 -44.74 13.81
C THR A 602 -20.48 -46.07 14.48
N THR A 603 -19.38 -46.69 14.05
CA THR A 603 -18.84 -47.92 14.66
C THR A 603 -18.35 -47.67 16.09
N LEU A 604 -17.60 -46.58 16.30
CA LEU A 604 -17.14 -46.16 17.64
C LEU A 604 -18.33 -45.97 18.59
N LEU A 605 -19.35 -45.23 18.14
CA LEU A 605 -20.54 -44.91 18.93
C LEU A 605 -21.38 -46.15 19.23
N ALA A 606 -21.49 -47.09 18.30
CA ALA A 606 -22.17 -48.35 18.57
C ALA A 606 -21.51 -49.13 19.71
N HIS A 607 -20.18 -49.14 19.78
CA HIS A 607 -19.46 -49.72 20.93
C HIS A 607 -19.67 -48.88 22.20
N ALA A 608 -19.48 -47.57 22.11
CA ALA A 608 -19.65 -46.62 23.21
C ALA A 608 -21.00 -46.74 23.93
N GLU A 609 -22.08 -46.86 23.16
CA GLU A 609 -23.46 -46.95 23.64
C GLU A 609 -23.71 -48.22 24.47
N THR A 610 -22.89 -49.26 24.31
CA THR A 610 -22.95 -50.51 25.10
C THR A 610 -22.17 -50.43 26.42
N LEU A 611 -21.26 -49.47 26.56
CA LEU A 611 -20.47 -49.31 27.78
C LEU A 611 -21.29 -48.61 28.88
N PRO A 612 -21.18 -49.06 30.13
CA PRO A 612 -21.73 -48.31 31.27
C PRO A 612 -20.97 -46.99 31.45
N ALA A 613 -21.62 -45.97 32.01
CA ALA A 613 -20.93 -44.72 32.31
C ALA A 613 -19.72 -44.93 33.25
N PRO A 614 -18.52 -44.42 32.91
CA PRO A 614 -17.31 -44.59 33.71
C PRO A 614 -17.32 -43.62 34.90
N ILE A 615 -17.81 -44.06 36.05
CA ILE A 615 -17.99 -43.20 37.24
C ILE A 615 -16.66 -42.75 37.83
N GLU A 616 -15.70 -43.67 37.93
CA GLU A 616 -14.43 -43.46 38.63
C GLU A 616 -13.31 -42.95 37.70
N ASP A 617 -13.48 -43.12 36.38
CA ASP A 617 -12.50 -42.67 35.38
C ASP A 617 -12.94 -41.34 34.77
N GLN A 618 -12.43 -40.25 35.36
CA GLN A 618 -12.72 -38.89 34.90
C GLN A 618 -12.28 -38.66 33.46
N HIS A 619 -11.22 -39.32 32.99
CA HIS A 619 -10.72 -39.17 31.63
C HIS A 619 -11.68 -39.81 30.63
N LEU A 620 -12.10 -41.06 30.86
CA LEU A 620 -13.08 -41.71 30.01
C LEU A 620 -14.44 -40.99 30.05
N ARG A 621 -14.84 -40.44 31.21
CA ARG A 621 -16.07 -39.67 31.35
C ARG A 621 -16.12 -38.46 30.42
N SER A 622 -15.01 -37.76 30.19
CA SER A 622 -14.99 -36.56 29.34
C SER A 622 -14.87 -36.86 27.84
N LYS A 623 -14.51 -38.08 27.45
CA LYS A 623 -14.28 -38.47 26.04
C LYS A 623 -15.48 -38.19 25.13
N PRO A 624 -16.74 -38.53 25.46
CA PRO A 624 -17.88 -38.22 24.59
C PRO A 624 -18.03 -36.73 24.30
N THR A 625 -17.75 -35.86 25.28
CA THR A 625 -17.78 -34.40 25.10
C THR A 625 -16.65 -33.93 24.18
N HIS A 626 -15.44 -34.50 24.30
CA HIS A 626 -14.35 -34.19 23.37
C HIS A 626 -14.68 -34.65 21.93
N LEU A 627 -15.22 -35.86 21.78
CA LEU A 627 -15.67 -36.38 20.48
C LEU A 627 -16.79 -35.51 19.89
N LEU A 628 -17.71 -35.02 20.72
CA LEU A 628 -18.78 -34.11 20.31
C LEU A 628 -18.20 -32.82 19.69
N THR A 629 -17.28 -32.15 20.40
CA THR A 629 -16.63 -30.93 19.90
C THR A 629 -15.88 -31.17 18.59
N SER A 630 -15.13 -32.28 18.50
CA SER A 630 -14.43 -32.65 17.26
C SER A 630 -15.41 -32.92 16.11
N ALA A 631 -16.49 -33.65 16.36
CA ALA A 631 -17.51 -33.98 15.36
C ALA A 631 -18.25 -32.72 14.86
N GLU A 632 -18.61 -31.78 15.73
CA GLU A 632 -19.24 -30.51 15.33
C GLU A 632 -18.35 -29.74 14.34
N LYS A 633 -17.03 -29.70 14.57
CA LYS A 633 -16.08 -29.04 13.65
C LYS A 633 -15.91 -29.81 12.34
N LEU A 634 -15.70 -31.13 12.41
CA LEU A 634 -15.39 -31.95 11.24
C LEU A 634 -16.60 -32.07 10.30
N PHE A 635 -17.79 -32.30 10.84
CA PHE A 635 -18.99 -32.51 10.05
C PHE A 635 -19.76 -31.23 9.72
N SER A 636 -19.37 -30.04 10.21
CA SER A 636 -20.08 -28.81 9.81
C SER A 636 -20.08 -28.64 8.29
N GLN A 637 -21.21 -28.17 7.74
CA GLN A 637 -21.47 -28.09 6.29
C GLN A 637 -21.50 -29.43 5.54
N THR A 638 -21.59 -30.56 6.25
CA THR A 638 -21.82 -31.88 5.66
C THR A 638 -23.20 -32.40 6.06
N ARG A 639 -23.80 -33.27 5.22
CA ARG A 639 -25.08 -33.92 5.54
C ARG A 639 -25.01 -34.93 6.70
N PHE A 640 -23.81 -35.27 7.17
CA PHE A 640 -23.59 -36.23 8.25
C PHE A 640 -23.58 -35.58 9.65
N HIS A 641 -23.57 -34.25 9.71
CA HIS A 641 -23.52 -33.48 10.96
C HIS A 641 -24.57 -33.93 11.97
N ASP A 642 -25.85 -33.81 11.63
CA ASP A 642 -26.94 -34.03 12.58
C ASP A 642 -27.00 -35.48 13.07
N ALA A 643 -26.68 -36.44 12.19
CA ALA A 643 -26.68 -37.86 12.54
C ALA A 643 -25.59 -38.20 13.56
N VAL A 644 -24.34 -37.77 13.33
CA VAL A 644 -23.21 -38.09 14.22
C VAL A 644 -23.27 -37.26 15.51
N VAL A 645 -23.46 -35.95 15.39
CA VAL A 645 -23.53 -35.02 16.53
C VAL A 645 -24.73 -35.34 17.41
N GLY A 646 -25.88 -35.69 16.83
CA GLY A 646 -27.09 -36.08 17.57
C GLY A 646 -26.89 -37.34 18.42
N ARG A 647 -26.20 -38.36 17.89
CA ARG A 647 -25.85 -39.57 18.65
C ARG A 647 -24.86 -39.27 19.78
N LEU A 648 -23.83 -38.46 19.53
CA LEU A 648 -22.88 -38.04 20.56
C LEU A 648 -23.56 -37.26 21.70
N LYS A 649 -24.46 -36.32 21.38
CA LYS A 649 -25.29 -35.61 22.37
C LYS A 649 -26.13 -36.56 23.20
N SER A 650 -26.71 -37.58 22.56
CA SER A 650 -27.50 -38.62 23.24
C SER A 650 -26.65 -39.49 24.18
N LEU A 651 -25.43 -39.85 23.76
CA LEU A 651 -24.48 -40.59 24.59
C LEU A 651 -24.04 -39.78 25.81
N VAL A 652 -23.69 -38.50 25.64
CA VAL A 652 -23.36 -37.58 26.74
C VAL A 652 -24.51 -37.51 27.73
N ALA A 653 -25.74 -37.24 27.25
CA ALA A 653 -26.92 -37.16 28.10
C ALA A 653 -27.22 -38.47 28.84
N LYS A 654 -27.08 -39.62 28.17
CA LYS A 654 -27.23 -40.94 28.79
C LYS A 654 -26.24 -41.09 29.94
N TRP A 655 -24.95 -40.89 29.70
CA TRP A 655 -23.91 -41.07 30.72
C TRP A 655 -24.04 -40.09 31.88
N ASP A 656 -24.34 -38.81 31.62
CA ASP A 656 -24.61 -37.84 32.67
C ASP A 656 -25.81 -38.25 33.54
N SER A 657 -26.87 -38.79 32.93
CA SER A 657 -28.03 -39.29 33.67
C SER A 657 -27.73 -40.54 34.50
N GLU A 658 -26.93 -41.47 33.98
CA GLU A 658 -26.49 -42.67 34.71
C GLU A 658 -25.60 -42.28 35.90
N ILE A 659 -24.65 -41.37 35.69
CA ILE A 659 -23.76 -40.88 36.75
C ILE A 659 -24.56 -40.16 37.83
N ALA A 660 -25.49 -39.26 37.45
CA ALA A 660 -26.35 -38.56 38.39
C ALA A 660 -27.22 -39.53 39.20
N ALA A 661 -27.78 -40.57 38.57
CA ALA A 661 -28.57 -41.60 39.24
C ALA A 661 -27.72 -42.39 40.26
N ILE A 662 -26.49 -42.75 39.92
CA ILE A 662 -25.60 -43.50 40.81
C ILE A 662 -25.09 -42.62 41.95
N GLN A 663 -24.74 -41.36 41.68
CA GLN A 663 -24.39 -40.38 42.72
C GLN A 663 -25.56 -40.20 43.69
N LYS A 664 -26.78 -40.01 43.19
CA LYS A 664 -27.98 -39.94 44.03
C LYS A 664 -28.18 -41.22 44.85
N ALA A 665 -28.02 -42.40 44.27
CA ALA A 665 -28.16 -43.66 45.00
C ALA A 665 -27.08 -43.81 46.10
N ARG A 666 -25.86 -43.33 45.85
CA ARG A 666 -24.78 -43.27 46.86
C ARG A 666 -25.12 -42.28 47.97
N ASP A 667 -25.65 -41.10 47.64
CA ASP A 667 -26.07 -40.08 48.61
C ASP A 667 -27.23 -40.59 49.47
N ASP A 668 -28.26 -41.20 48.87
CA ASP A 668 -29.40 -41.80 49.57
C ASP A 668 -28.93 -42.94 50.51
N LEU A 669 -28.00 -43.79 50.04
CA LEU A 669 -27.38 -44.84 50.86
C LEU A 669 -26.58 -44.25 52.02
N CYS A 670 -25.78 -43.21 51.77
CA CYS A 670 -24.99 -42.50 52.76
C CYS A 670 -25.89 -41.90 53.86
N ALA A 671 -26.94 -41.17 53.45
CA ALA A 671 -27.90 -40.56 54.37
C ALA A 671 -28.62 -41.60 55.23
N ARG A 672 -29.04 -42.72 54.62
CA ARG A 672 -29.69 -43.82 55.35
C ARG A 672 -28.75 -44.45 56.38
N LEU A 673 -27.53 -44.82 55.99
CA LEU A 673 -26.55 -45.42 56.90
C LEU A 673 -26.15 -44.46 58.02
N THR A 674 -26.05 -43.16 57.72
CA THR A 674 -25.79 -42.10 58.70
C THR A 674 -26.92 -42.02 59.73
N ALA A 675 -28.18 -42.01 59.29
CA ALA A 675 -29.34 -41.99 60.17
C ALA A 675 -29.46 -43.25 61.05
N GLU A 676 -29.25 -44.44 60.46
CA GLU A 676 -29.18 -45.70 61.20
C GLU A 676 -28.05 -45.66 62.25
N GLY A 677 -26.91 -45.09 61.86
CA GLY A 677 -25.77 -44.88 62.72
C GLY A 677 -26.07 -43.99 63.93
N VAL A 678 -26.66 -42.81 63.70
CA VAL A 678 -27.12 -41.87 64.73
C VAL A 678 -28.07 -42.56 65.71
N ALA A 679 -29.04 -43.32 65.21
CA ALA A 679 -30.02 -44.00 66.05
C ALA A 679 -29.41 -45.11 66.92
N ARG A 680 -28.43 -45.85 66.39
CA ARG A 680 -27.78 -46.97 67.10
C ARG A 680 -26.71 -46.52 68.08
N TRP A 681 -26.02 -45.42 67.80
CA TRP A 681 -24.82 -45.00 68.51
C TRP A 681 -24.97 -44.88 70.05
N PRO A 682 -26.03 -44.27 70.61
CA PRO A 682 -26.18 -44.18 72.07
C PRO A 682 -26.17 -45.55 72.77
N SER A 683 -26.82 -46.56 72.18
CA SER A 683 -26.85 -47.91 72.74
C SER A 683 -25.47 -48.59 72.71
N LEU A 684 -24.70 -48.37 71.64
CA LEU A 684 -23.37 -48.94 71.45
C LEU A 684 -22.33 -48.33 72.39
N VAL A 685 -22.43 -47.02 72.66
CA VAL A 685 -21.49 -46.32 73.54
C VAL A 685 -21.81 -46.56 75.01
N SER A 686 -23.09 -46.72 75.37
CA SER A 686 -23.52 -46.94 76.76
C SER A 686 -22.94 -48.21 77.40
N SER A 687 -22.46 -49.17 76.60
CA SER A 687 -21.82 -50.40 77.10
C SER A 687 -20.34 -50.26 77.45
N VAL A 688 -19.72 -49.09 77.20
CA VAL A 688 -18.31 -48.86 77.48
C VAL A 688 -18.12 -47.98 78.71
N PRO A 689 -17.31 -48.38 79.70
CA PRO A 689 -17.00 -47.54 80.84
C PRO A 689 -15.94 -46.50 80.46
N PHE A 690 -16.37 -45.33 79.96
CA PHE A 690 -15.45 -44.22 79.64
C PHE A 690 -15.35 -43.18 80.77
N VAL A 691 -14.22 -42.46 80.80
CA VAL A 691 -13.95 -41.41 81.79
C VAL A 691 -14.88 -40.21 81.56
N THR A 692 -15.62 -39.81 82.60
CA THR A 692 -16.44 -38.59 82.58
C THR A 692 -15.52 -37.39 82.84
N ASN A 693 -15.50 -36.39 81.95
CA ASN A 693 -14.56 -35.25 81.94
C ASN A 693 -13.12 -35.64 81.57
N PHE A 694 -12.97 -36.32 80.44
CA PHE A 694 -11.66 -36.65 79.90
C PHE A 694 -10.78 -35.41 79.68
N ASP A 695 -9.58 -35.43 80.28
CA ASP A 695 -8.49 -34.48 80.03
C ASP A 695 -7.31 -35.22 79.39
N PRO A 696 -6.98 -34.94 78.12
CA PRO A 696 -5.90 -35.62 77.40
C PRO A 696 -4.51 -35.39 78.01
N ALA A 697 -4.33 -34.33 78.82
CA ALA A 697 -3.05 -34.05 79.47
C ALA A 697 -2.75 -35.00 80.63
N THR A 698 -3.79 -35.54 81.29
CA THR A 698 -3.66 -36.41 82.48
C THR A 698 -4.08 -37.85 82.23
N ALA A 699 -4.56 -38.16 81.03
CA ALA A 699 -5.07 -39.47 80.65
C ALA A 699 -4.05 -40.60 80.85
N GLN A 700 -4.51 -41.73 81.39
CA GLN A 700 -3.67 -42.90 81.65
C GLN A 700 -3.87 -43.98 80.59
N PRO A 701 -2.80 -44.73 80.19
CA PRO A 701 -2.94 -45.87 79.29
C PRO A 701 -3.99 -46.88 79.78
N GLY A 702 -4.86 -47.33 78.89
CA GLY A 702 -5.96 -48.24 79.18
C GLY A 702 -7.30 -47.56 79.49
N GLU A 703 -7.32 -46.25 79.73
CA GLU A 703 -8.58 -45.51 79.91
C GLU A 703 -9.39 -45.48 78.61
N TYR A 704 -10.69 -45.71 78.72
CA TYR A 704 -11.63 -45.49 77.62
C TYR A 704 -12.06 -44.02 77.60
N VAL A 705 -12.02 -43.42 76.42
CA VAL A 705 -12.46 -42.05 76.16
C VAL A 705 -13.58 -42.05 75.13
N HIS A 706 -14.55 -41.16 75.32
CA HIS A 706 -15.57 -40.85 74.32
C HIS A 706 -15.41 -39.39 73.88
N LEU A 707 -14.96 -39.18 72.65
CA LEU A 707 -14.81 -37.88 72.03
C LEU A 707 -16.05 -37.62 71.16
N GLN A 708 -16.89 -36.68 71.58
CA GLN A 708 -18.14 -36.35 70.90
C GLN A 708 -17.99 -35.15 69.97
N SER A 709 -18.67 -35.19 68.84
CA SER A 709 -18.77 -34.08 67.89
C SER A 709 -17.42 -33.52 67.44
N VAL A 710 -16.44 -34.40 67.20
CA VAL A 710 -15.07 -34.05 66.81
C VAL A 710 -14.86 -34.16 65.30
N TYR A 711 -14.03 -33.30 64.72
CA TYR A 711 -13.68 -33.37 63.30
C TYR A 711 -12.37 -34.12 63.11
N ASN A 712 -12.30 -35.01 62.13
CA ASN A 712 -11.04 -35.62 61.76
C ASN A 712 -10.19 -34.63 60.96
N ARG A 713 -9.09 -34.18 61.55
CA ARG A 713 -8.15 -33.21 60.97
C ARG A 713 -6.91 -33.88 60.38
N GLN A 714 -6.93 -35.21 60.23
CA GLN A 714 -5.89 -35.95 59.53
C GLN A 714 -5.83 -35.50 58.05
N ARG A 715 -4.62 -35.24 57.55
CA ARG A 715 -4.26 -34.59 56.29
C ARG A 715 -4.54 -33.08 56.19
N TRP A 716 -5.36 -32.51 57.07
CA TRP A 716 -5.65 -31.07 57.10
C TRP A 716 -4.66 -30.32 57.99
N ASP A 717 -4.71 -30.60 59.28
CA ASP A 717 -3.86 -29.99 60.31
C ASP A 717 -2.79 -30.97 60.78
N PHE A 718 -3.01 -32.27 60.60
CA PHE A 718 -2.13 -33.32 61.08
C PHE A 718 -1.76 -34.32 59.97
N GLY A 719 -0.57 -34.88 60.05
CA GLY A 719 -0.05 -35.87 59.12
C GLY A 719 0.62 -37.02 59.88
N GLY A 720 1.11 -38.02 59.14
CA GLY A 720 1.71 -39.23 59.69
C GLY A 720 0.83 -40.46 59.53
N GLU A 721 1.08 -41.48 60.35
CA GLU A 721 0.51 -42.83 60.20
C GLU A 721 -0.87 -43.03 60.85
N TYR A 722 -1.42 -42.01 61.53
CA TYR A 722 -2.72 -42.12 62.18
C TYR A 722 -3.87 -42.08 61.17
N GLY A 723 -4.92 -42.84 61.44
CA GLY A 723 -6.16 -42.82 60.65
C GLY A 723 -7.12 -41.69 61.07
N PHE A 724 -7.02 -41.26 62.33
CA PHE A 724 -7.81 -40.20 62.94
C PHE A 724 -6.89 -39.24 63.69
N SER A 725 -7.08 -37.94 63.53
CA SER A 725 -6.27 -36.96 64.26
C SER A 725 -7.09 -35.71 64.55
N MET A 726 -6.99 -35.17 65.76
CA MET A 726 -7.71 -33.93 66.11
C MET A 726 -7.06 -33.23 67.30
N ARG A 727 -7.54 -32.03 67.65
CA ARG A 727 -7.09 -31.29 68.84
C ARG A 727 -8.21 -31.22 69.87
N TYR A 728 -8.01 -31.80 71.06
CA TYR A 728 -8.98 -31.77 72.15
C TYR A 728 -8.39 -31.03 73.35
N SER A 729 -9.09 -30.01 73.86
CA SER A 729 -8.60 -29.16 74.96
C SER A 729 -7.17 -28.65 74.76
N GLY A 730 -6.82 -28.30 73.50
CA GLY A 730 -5.48 -27.82 73.15
C GLY A 730 -4.42 -28.90 72.96
N VAL A 731 -4.69 -30.18 73.24
CA VAL A 731 -3.74 -31.29 73.07
C VAL A 731 -4.00 -32.04 71.75
N PRO A 732 -2.99 -32.24 70.89
CA PRO A 732 -3.12 -33.10 69.71
C PRO A 732 -3.39 -34.56 70.11
N ILE A 733 -4.32 -35.21 69.43
CA ILE A 733 -4.65 -36.62 69.60
C ILE A 733 -4.42 -37.32 68.26
N GLY A 734 -3.62 -38.39 68.27
CA GLY A 734 -3.39 -39.28 67.14
C GLY A 734 -4.05 -40.65 67.39
N GLY A 735 -4.89 -41.08 66.47
CA GLY A 735 -5.73 -42.27 66.59
C GLY A 735 -5.42 -43.32 65.54
N TRP A 736 -5.06 -44.54 65.96
CA TRP A 736 -5.09 -45.71 65.07
C TRP A 736 -6.43 -46.38 65.14
N TYR A 737 -7.00 -46.70 63.98
CA TYR A 737 -8.20 -47.52 63.92
C TYR A 737 -7.87 -48.95 64.38
N ALA A 738 -8.72 -49.49 65.26
CA ALA A 738 -8.77 -50.94 65.44
C ALA A 738 -9.12 -51.61 64.11
N GLU A 739 -8.79 -52.90 63.96
CA GLU A 739 -8.94 -53.64 62.71
C GLU A 739 -10.38 -53.56 62.17
N GLU A 740 -11.38 -53.73 63.04
CA GLU A 740 -12.80 -53.63 62.68
C GLU A 740 -13.23 -52.22 62.25
N VAL A 741 -12.61 -51.18 62.82
CA VAL A 741 -12.88 -49.79 62.43
C VAL A 741 -12.25 -49.50 61.08
N ALA A 742 -10.99 -49.90 60.88
CA ALA A 742 -10.30 -49.76 59.60
C ALA A 742 -11.05 -50.49 58.49
N ALA A 743 -11.46 -51.75 58.73
CA ALA A 743 -12.24 -52.54 57.78
C ALA A 743 -13.59 -51.88 57.42
N ALA A 744 -14.28 -51.28 58.39
CA ALA A 744 -15.54 -50.57 58.12
C ALA A 744 -15.33 -49.28 57.31
N MET A 745 -14.29 -48.51 57.62
CA MET A 745 -13.91 -47.30 56.87
C MET A 745 -13.52 -47.66 55.43
N GLU A 746 -12.73 -48.71 55.25
CA GLU A 746 -12.37 -49.24 53.93
C GLU A 746 -13.59 -49.77 53.17
N HIS A 747 -14.50 -50.47 53.85
CA HIS A 747 -15.73 -50.96 53.23
C HIS A 747 -16.60 -49.80 52.73
N ALA A 748 -16.80 -48.76 53.54
CA ALA A 748 -17.57 -47.58 53.11
C ALA A 748 -16.89 -46.86 51.93
N ALA A 749 -15.59 -46.60 52.01
CA ALA A 749 -14.86 -45.84 50.99
C ALA A 749 -14.65 -46.62 49.69
N TYR A 750 -14.25 -47.89 49.75
CA TYR A 750 -13.80 -48.64 48.58
C TYR A 750 -14.84 -49.61 48.03
N VAL A 751 -15.66 -50.24 48.89
CA VAL A 751 -16.70 -51.19 48.46
C VAL A 751 -18.00 -50.46 48.15
N LEU A 752 -18.49 -49.62 49.06
CA LEU A 752 -19.73 -48.87 48.88
C LEU A 752 -19.55 -47.54 48.14
N LYS A 753 -18.30 -47.08 47.98
CA LYS A 753 -17.96 -45.80 47.33
C LYS A 753 -18.69 -44.61 47.96
N LEU A 754 -18.88 -44.65 49.28
CA LEU A 754 -19.48 -43.58 50.06
C LEU A 754 -18.42 -42.63 50.56
N ARG A 755 -18.76 -41.34 50.58
CA ARG A 755 -17.91 -40.32 51.19
C ARG A 755 -18.07 -40.39 52.71
N VAL A 756 -16.96 -40.58 53.41
CA VAL A 756 -16.89 -40.34 54.86
C VAL A 756 -16.35 -38.93 55.03
N ASP A 757 -17.25 -37.97 55.22
CA ASP A 757 -16.87 -36.56 55.25
C ASP A 757 -16.21 -36.19 56.58
N ASP A 758 -14.96 -35.74 56.51
CA ASP A 758 -14.18 -35.26 57.64
C ASP A 758 -14.54 -33.82 58.07
N HIS A 759 -15.39 -33.15 57.28
CA HIS A 759 -16.03 -31.87 57.62
C HIS A 759 -17.30 -32.04 58.46
N GLU A 760 -17.76 -33.27 58.68
CA GLU A 760 -18.86 -33.57 59.58
C GLU A 760 -18.33 -33.98 60.96
N ALA A 761 -19.18 -33.77 61.97
CA ALA A 761 -18.85 -34.11 63.34
C ALA A 761 -18.90 -35.64 63.55
N TRP A 762 -17.79 -36.21 64.01
CA TRP A 762 -17.64 -37.63 64.32
C TRP A 762 -17.77 -37.85 65.83
N ASP A 763 -18.21 -39.04 66.23
CA ASP A 763 -18.06 -39.51 67.61
C ASP A 763 -17.09 -40.69 67.64
N VAL A 764 -16.14 -40.67 68.56
CA VAL A 764 -15.05 -41.64 68.63
C VAL A 764 -14.95 -42.21 70.04
N VAL A 765 -14.91 -43.54 70.14
CA VAL A 765 -14.54 -44.24 71.37
C VAL A 765 -13.13 -44.79 71.21
N GLY A 766 -12.22 -44.35 72.07
CA GLY A 766 -10.82 -44.72 72.03
C GLY A 766 -10.33 -45.34 73.32
N VAL A 767 -9.29 -46.18 73.23
CA VAL A 767 -8.49 -46.63 74.38
C VAL A 767 -7.17 -45.87 74.36
N VAL A 768 -6.84 -45.19 75.46
CA VAL A 768 -5.60 -44.43 75.59
C VAL A 768 -4.40 -45.38 75.55
N LEU A 769 -3.43 -45.12 74.67
CA LEU A 769 -2.18 -45.88 74.56
C LEU A 769 -1.00 -45.15 75.23
N GLY A 770 -1.21 -43.92 75.69
CA GLY A 770 -0.21 -43.04 76.27
C GLY A 770 0.32 -42.01 75.29
N LYS A 771 1.45 -41.37 75.63
CA LYS A 771 2.07 -40.31 74.81
C LYS A 771 2.67 -40.85 73.52
N GLY A 772 2.75 -39.99 72.50
CA GLY A 772 3.41 -40.26 71.23
C GLY A 772 3.72 -38.96 70.49
N GLU A 773 3.93 -39.08 69.18
CA GLU A 773 4.25 -37.95 68.30
C GLU A 773 3.33 -37.96 67.08
N ILE A 774 2.90 -36.78 66.62
CA ILE A 774 2.16 -36.57 65.38
C ILE A 774 2.78 -35.41 64.60
N LYS A 775 2.65 -35.41 63.28
CA LYS A 775 3.11 -34.27 62.47
C LYS A 775 2.00 -33.22 62.39
N GLU A 776 2.24 -32.01 62.85
CA GLU A 776 1.34 -30.86 62.73
C GLU A 776 1.75 -30.01 61.51
N ARG A 777 0.77 -29.64 60.68
CA ARG A 777 0.96 -28.72 59.57
C ARG A 777 1.14 -27.32 60.12
N ARG A 778 2.29 -26.71 59.85
CA ARG A 778 2.60 -25.32 60.18
C ARG A 778 2.90 -24.57 58.91
N LYS A 779 2.30 -23.39 58.82
CA LYS A 779 2.63 -22.41 57.79
C LYS A 779 3.75 -21.54 58.33
N ARG A 780 4.85 -21.46 57.59
CA ARG A 780 5.91 -20.48 57.84
C ARG A 780 6.11 -19.65 56.59
N VAL A 781 6.25 -18.35 56.77
CA VAL A 781 6.62 -17.46 55.68
C VAL A 781 8.13 -17.51 55.52
N VAL A 782 8.60 -18.01 54.39
CA VAL A 782 10.01 -18.00 54.03
C VAL A 782 10.23 -16.78 53.13
N ARG A 783 11.16 -15.91 53.53
CA ARG A 783 11.59 -14.77 52.71
C ARG A 783 12.74 -15.19 51.81
N TYR A 784 12.50 -15.13 50.50
CA TYR A 784 13.52 -15.30 49.47
C TYR A 784 13.93 -13.91 48.95
N GLY A 785 15.16 -13.50 49.24
CA GLY A 785 15.68 -12.21 48.79
C GLY A 785 14.96 -10.99 49.40
N SER A 786 14.96 -9.87 48.67
CA SER A 786 14.52 -8.55 49.15
C SER A 786 13.02 -8.26 48.96
N GLY A 787 12.19 -9.24 48.55
CA GLY A 787 10.76 -8.97 48.33
C GLY A 787 9.80 -10.15 48.11
N TYR A 788 10.28 -11.39 48.00
CA TYR A 788 9.38 -12.54 47.87
C TYR A 788 9.16 -13.23 49.22
N GLU A 789 7.92 -13.19 49.70
CA GLU A 789 7.42 -14.00 50.79
C GLU A 789 6.64 -15.18 50.20
N GLU A 790 7.12 -16.40 50.41
CA GLU A 790 6.36 -17.61 50.08
C GLU A 790 5.89 -18.26 51.37
N GLU A 791 4.60 -18.60 51.44
CA GLU A 791 4.05 -19.38 52.54
C GLU A 791 4.38 -20.85 52.30
N VAL A 792 5.42 -21.34 52.96
CA VAL A 792 5.82 -22.75 52.87
C VAL A 792 5.12 -23.51 53.99
N GLU A 793 4.53 -24.64 53.62
CA GLU A 793 3.93 -25.55 54.58
C GLU A 793 4.95 -26.61 55.01
N GLU A 794 5.16 -26.72 56.31
CA GLU A 794 6.01 -27.75 56.90
C GLU A 794 5.22 -28.64 57.86
N TRP A 795 5.67 -29.89 58.01
CA TRP A 795 5.07 -30.88 58.90
C TRP A 795 6.00 -31.09 60.10
N VAL A 796 5.65 -30.51 61.25
CA VAL A 796 6.50 -30.51 62.45
C VAL A 796 6.02 -31.57 63.44
N GLY A 797 6.93 -32.40 63.94
CA GLY A 797 6.63 -33.36 65.00
C GLY A 797 6.25 -32.67 66.31
N VAL A 798 5.07 -33.00 66.84
CA VAL A 798 4.57 -32.50 68.13
C VAL A 798 4.10 -33.65 69.02
N GLU A 799 4.28 -33.50 70.33
CA GLU A 799 3.78 -34.49 71.29
C GLU A 799 2.25 -34.59 71.18
N CYS A 800 1.75 -35.81 71.14
CA CYS A 800 0.33 -36.11 71.08
C CYS A 800 -0.06 -37.18 72.09
N LEU A 801 -1.35 -37.26 72.40
CA LEU A 801 -1.93 -38.43 73.05
C LEU A 801 -2.29 -39.46 71.98
N ARG A 802 -1.80 -40.68 72.12
CA ARG A 802 -2.14 -41.78 71.23
C ARG A 802 -3.36 -42.52 71.75
N VAL A 803 -4.32 -42.75 70.87
CA VAL A 803 -5.51 -43.56 71.15
C VAL A 803 -5.66 -44.68 70.12
N ARG A 804 -6.17 -45.83 70.55
CA ARG A 804 -6.71 -46.85 69.65
C ARG A 804 -8.21 -46.62 69.52
N VAL A 805 -8.67 -46.21 68.35
CA VAL A 805 -10.09 -46.00 68.05
C VAL A 805 -10.75 -47.38 67.93
N VAL A 806 -11.52 -47.76 68.95
CA VAL A 806 -12.22 -49.05 69.03
C VAL A 806 -13.70 -48.95 68.65
N GLY A 807 -14.27 -47.76 68.67
CA GLY A 807 -15.62 -47.48 68.15
C GLY A 807 -15.69 -46.12 67.48
N ILE A 808 -16.53 -45.98 66.47
CA ILE A 808 -16.67 -44.73 65.71
C ILE A 808 -18.09 -44.56 65.17
N ARG A 809 -18.56 -43.32 65.10
CA ARG A 809 -19.65 -42.84 64.25
C ARG A 809 -19.14 -41.69 63.40
N ALA A 810 -19.00 -41.93 62.09
CA ALA A 810 -18.50 -40.96 61.12
C ALA A 810 -19.32 -41.07 59.83
N GLY A 811 -20.31 -40.19 59.67
CA GLY A 811 -21.27 -40.27 58.55
C GLY A 811 -21.88 -41.68 58.41
N PRO A 812 -21.69 -42.37 57.28
CA PRO A 812 -22.26 -43.69 57.02
C PRO A 812 -21.58 -44.84 57.79
N VAL A 813 -20.48 -44.58 58.50
CA VAL A 813 -19.73 -45.60 59.23
C VAL A 813 -20.11 -45.59 60.71
N VAL A 814 -20.62 -46.73 61.20
CA VAL A 814 -20.81 -46.96 62.64
C VAL A 814 -20.25 -48.31 63.05
N VAL A 815 -19.28 -48.28 63.98
CA VAL A 815 -18.65 -49.48 64.55
C VAL A 815 -18.76 -49.42 66.06
N ALA A 816 -19.31 -50.49 66.64
CA ALA A 816 -19.42 -50.64 68.07
C ALA A 816 -18.06 -50.99 68.70
N PRO A 817 -17.72 -50.40 69.85
CA PRO A 817 -16.54 -50.81 70.61
C PRO A 817 -16.67 -52.25 71.11
N ARG A 818 -15.68 -53.09 70.80
CA ARG A 818 -15.52 -54.41 71.44
C ARG A 818 -14.75 -54.23 72.74
N VAL A 819 -15.46 -54.29 73.86
CA VAL A 819 -14.90 -54.19 75.23
C VAL A 819 -14.28 -55.51 75.65
#